data_AF-A0A3D5D8F0-F1
#
_entry.id   AF-A0A3D5D8F0-F1
#
_cell.length_a   1.000
_cell.length_b   1.000
_cell.length_c   1.000
_cell.angle_alpha   90.00
_cell.angle_beta   90.00
_cell.angle_gamma   90.00
#
_symmetry.space_group_name_H-M   'P 1'
#
loop_
_entity.id
_entity.type
_entity.pdbx_description
1 polymer ?
#
loop_
_entity_poly.entity_id
_entity_poly.type
_entity_poly.pdbx_seq_one_letter_code
_entity_poly.pdbx_strand_id
1 'polypeptide(L)'
;MRKVPIIALNAFMELIRQPVFLLLFTLAPLLCVALALPSYFGFGGTTTGPVNADLETTKDGALMVAFLSGLAAAVLCATASISREIETGTALAVLSKPVGRVHFLFGKYLGIVAALTVGAYLNLIGVLLASRMSHDAYTQYDIVGTITLLIVVALAYLAGGLVNYFLQKPFVPNTVLYLVVAMTAGFLIICAQDKTAAYYFIDDSAGIKASFWEIWKWTDTQGYYPPREAGADPEILPKLPEDKNLWQDVDFGLVPLNVLILFALWTIGAVAVACSTRLKWMPTMIICIGVFMAGMMSDYLLGKASEGGGAISPGEYLSYEPPPRKGGVVDAFIIEPRGIKRLDKLEYQVRISTGRKHEGAHLRREKGMVKSRWVAAESEAPLTEGIMLDAGAIENINISGGAGQRKESVQLEHEELRLLMRRELKDRWNQPLHQAIISVAREIMPSEFPAEDWETAAFVRSEEFLTEKDKKIAGWKQQAEQAGEDYSQREGELTANLIDIIRREKEEEMVQEIYLKLDQNEVELRLGEYELDPSGKSDDDIEEFKEQQKARYEHLQYLRGQAQMDTLPGHLSFWVRPQEGTVRKLNRRTGQDEPISRGSSAAKFLYVLLPNWQLFWLSDAVSPEEEELKVLRQDMEFKKGTVSWSYVLTSLFYVLFYVGLMLCGAFWLFEKRELS
;
A
#
# COMPACT_ATOMS: atom_id res chain seq x y z
N MET A 1 28.01 -17.76 -23.63
CA MET A 1 26.72 -17.81 -22.90
C MET A 1 26.24 -19.23 -22.56
N ARG A 2 26.16 -20.21 -23.49
CA ARG A 2 25.60 -21.58 -23.25
C ARG A 2 26.03 -22.32 -21.96
N LYS A 3 27.19 -22.00 -21.36
CA LYS A 3 27.70 -22.62 -20.12
C LYS A 3 26.92 -22.22 -18.86
N VAL A 4 26.44 -20.98 -18.77
CA VAL A 4 25.74 -20.46 -17.57
C VAL A 4 24.43 -21.21 -17.27
N PRO A 5 23.48 -21.38 -18.21
CA PRO A 5 22.22 -22.07 -17.92
C PRO A 5 22.42 -23.54 -17.54
N ILE A 6 23.46 -24.20 -18.06
CA ILE A 6 23.80 -25.58 -17.67
C ILE A 6 24.27 -25.63 -16.22
N ILE A 7 25.11 -24.68 -15.78
CA ILE A 7 25.55 -24.58 -14.37
C ILE A 7 24.35 -24.25 -13.47
N ALA A 8 23.47 -23.34 -13.89
CA ALA A 8 22.27 -22.98 -13.13
C ALA A 8 21.30 -24.15 -12.98
N LEU A 9 21.01 -24.89 -14.06
CA LEU A 9 20.15 -26.08 -14.01
C LEU A 9 20.74 -27.19 -13.14
N ASN A 10 22.05 -27.41 -13.20
CA ASN A 10 22.73 -28.38 -12.34
C ASN A 10 22.67 -27.97 -10.86
N ALA A 11 22.92 -26.70 -10.53
CA ALA A 11 22.83 -26.16 -9.17
C ALA A 11 21.39 -26.21 -8.63
N PHE A 12 20.39 -25.93 -9.47
CA PHE A 12 18.98 -26.08 -9.14
C PHE A 12 18.61 -27.55 -8.82
N MET A 13 19.03 -28.49 -9.67
CA MET A 13 18.80 -29.93 -9.47
C MET A 13 19.58 -30.52 -8.29
N GLU A 14 20.71 -29.91 -7.92
CA GLU A 14 21.49 -30.23 -6.71
C GLU A 14 20.74 -29.78 -5.45
N LEU A 15 20.19 -28.56 -5.45
CA LEU A 15 19.40 -28.01 -4.35
C LEU A 15 18.12 -28.80 -4.12
N ILE A 16 17.26 -28.95 -5.14
CA ILE A 16 15.97 -29.65 -5.02
C ILE A 16 16.11 -31.14 -4.64
N ARG A 17 17.31 -31.74 -4.79
CA ARG A 17 17.58 -33.11 -4.33
C ARG A 17 17.73 -33.22 -2.80
N GLN A 18 18.00 -32.13 -2.08
CA GLN A 18 18.25 -32.20 -0.64
C GLN A 18 16.92 -32.35 0.13
N PRO A 19 16.78 -33.36 1.03
CA PRO A 19 15.50 -33.62 1.72
C PRO A 19 14.93 -32.43 2.50
N VAL A 20 15.78 -31.52 2.97
CA VAL A 20 15.40 -30.31 3.71
C VAL A 20 14.50 -29.40 2.86
N PHE A 21 14.73 -29.27 1.55
CA PHE A 21 13.88 -28.45 0.69
C PHE A 21 12.51 -29.08 0.47
N LEU A 22 12.43 -30.40 0.27
CA LEU A 22 11.12 -31.07 0.16
C LEU A 22 10.30 -30.85 1.45
N LEU A 23 10.91 -31.04 2.63
CA LEU A 23 10.24 -30.78 3.91
C LEU A 23 9.78 -29.33 4.06
N LEU A 24 10.64 -28.37 3.70
CA LEU A 24 10.34 -26.94 3.83
C LEU A 24 9.24 -26.50 2.86
N PHE A 25 9.31 -26.97 1.61
CA PHE A 25 8.33 -26.70 0.54
C PHE A 25 6.97 -27.35 0.77
N THR A 26 6.86 -28.32 1.68
CA THR A 26 5.58 -28.95 2.06
C THR A 26 5.06 -28.41 3.38
N LEU A 27 5.92 -28.21 4.37
CA LEU A 27 5.52 -27.77 5.69
C LEU A 27 5.10 -26.29 5.69
N ALA A 28 5.77 -25.43 4.93
CA ALA A 28 5.43 -24.01 4.92
C ALA A 28 4.05 -23.72 4.30
N PRO A 29 3.66 -24.25 3.13
CA PRO A 29 2.30 -24.04 2.61
C PRO A 29 1.21 -24.69 3.47
N LEU A 30 1.49 -25.86 4.07
CA LEU A 30 0.57 -26.48 5.03
C LEU A 30 0.43 -25.65 6.30
N LEU A 31 1.50 -25.00 6.77
CA LEU A 31 1.45 -24.09 7.91
C LEU A 31 0.67 -22.81 7.57
N CYS A 32 0.82 -22.24 6.37
CA CYS A 32 -0.02 -21.13 5.91
C CYS A 32 -1.51 -21.47 6.01
N VAL A 33 -1.91 -22.64 5.51
CA VAL A 33 -3.29 -23.13 5.61
C VAL A 33 -3.70 -23.47 7.05
N ALA A 34 -2.78 -23.99 7.87
CA ALA A 34 -3.06 -24.28 9.27
C ALA A 34 -3.29 -23.00 10.12
N LEU A 35 -2.85 -21.83 9.67
CA LEU A 35 -3.23 -20.54 10.29
C LEU A 35 -4.69 -20.17 10.04
N ALA A 36 -5.37 -20.80 9.06
CA ALA A 36 -6.81 -20.65 8.86
C ALA A 36 -7.66 -21.62 9.73
N LEU A 37 -7.04 -22.48 10.56
CA LEU A 37 -7.74 -23.35 11.52
C LEU A 37 -8.24 -22.62 12.78
N PRO A 38 -7.46 -21.78 13.47
CA PRO A 38 -7.94 -21.07 14.65
C PRO A 38 -8.74 -19.82 14.28
N SER A 39 -9.91 -19.65 14.90
CA SER A 39 -10.52 -18.32 15.06
C SER A 39 -9.64 -17.50 16.04
N TYR A 40 -9.02 -16.42 15.59
CA TYR A 40 -8.00 -15.70 16.37
C TYR A 40 -8.58 -14.88 17.52
N PHE A 41 -9.46 -13.94 17.20
CA PHE A 41 -10.03 -12.99 18.13
C PHE A 41 -11.53 -13.24 18.36
N GLY A 42 -12.23 -13.78 17.36
CA GLY A 42 -13.66 -14.07 17.45
C GLY A 42 -14.56 -12.83 17.51
N PHE A 43 -13.96 -11.64 17.43
CA PHE A 43 -14.63 -10.39 17.07
C PHE A 43 -14.82 -10.38 15.55
N GLY A 44 -15.74 -11.21 15.05
CA GLY A 44 -16.21 -11.10 13.69
C GLY A 44 -16.77 -9.70 13.48
N GLY A 45 -16.27 -8.97 12.49
CA GLY A 45 -17.02 -7.84 11.97
C GLY A 45 -18.36 -8.37 11.48
N THR A 46 -19.44 -7.67 11.75
CA THR A 46 -20.70 -8.00 11.10
C THR A 46 -20.51 -7.88 9.59
N THR A 47 -21.36 -8.54 8.81
CA THR A 47 -21.45 -8.38 7.34
C THR A 47 -21.77 -6.94 6.89
N THR A 48 -21.84 -6.00 7.83
CA THR A 48 -22.15 -4.57 7.73
C THR A 48 -21.15 -3.69 8.51
N GLY A 49 -19.96 -4.20 8.85
CA GLY A 49 -18.96 -3.53 9.71
C GLY A 49 -17.52 -3.54 9.16
N PRO A 50 -16.61 -2.64 9.61
CA PRO A 50 -15.55 -2.15 8.71
C PRO A 50 -14.27 -2.99 8.54
N VAL A 51 -13.95 -3.98 9.38
CA VAL A 51 -12.76 -4.86 9.17
C VAL A 51 -12.99 -6.23 9.82
N ASN A 52 -12.85 -7.31 9.05
CA ASN A 52 -12.79 -8.67 9.59
C ASN A 52 -11.35 -9.03 9.99
N ALA A 53 -10.98 -8.61 11.21
CA ALA A 53 -9.61 -8.76 11.74
C ALA A 53 -9.11 -10.22 11.77
N ASP A 54 -9.99 -11.21 11.96
CA ASP A 54 -9.63 -12.64 11.90
C ASP A 54 -9.12 -13.07 10.52
N LEU A 55 -9.77 -12.60 9.44
CA LEU A 55 -9.38 -12.91 8.06
C LEU A 55 -8.07 -12.19 7.68
N GLU A 56 -7.89 -10.95 8.13
CA GLU A 56 -6.66 -10.19 7.90
C GLU A 56 -5.47 -10.81 8.65
N THR A 57 -5.63 -11.12 9.94
CA THR A 57 -4.63 -11.80 10.77
C THR A 57 -4.19 -13.14 10.14
N THR A 58 -5.12 -13.88 9.54
CA THR A 58 -4.81 -15.13 8.82
C THR A 58 -3.93 -14.89 7.60
N LYS A 59 -4.27 -13.89 6.77
CA LYS A 59 -3.51 -13.54 5.55
C LYS A 59 -2.11 -13.02 5.87
N ASP A 60 -2.02 -12.10 6.82
CA ASP A 60 -0.74 -11.57 7.30
C ASP A 60 0.11 -12.70 7.87
N GLY A 61 -0.45 -13.53 8.76
CA GLY A 61 0.20 -14.73 9.29
C GLY A 61 0.74 -15.66 8.21
N ALA A 62 -0.04 -15.92 7.15
CA ALA A 62 0.40 -16.74 6.02
C ALA A 62 1.55 -16.08 5.24
N LEU A 63 1.54 -14.75 5.06
CA LEU A 63 2.66 -13.99 4.51
C LEU A 63 3.91 -14.04 5.42
N MET A 64 3.75 -13.98 6.76
CA MET A 64 4.86 -14.19 7.72
C MET A 64 5.52 -15.55 7.48
N VAL A 65 4.72 -16.61 7.38
CA VAL A 65 5.20 -17.99 7.18
C VAL A 65 5.89 -18.13 5.83
N ALA A 66 5.30 -17.58 4.76
CA ALA A 66 5.89 -17.58 3.43
C ALA A 66 7.27 -16.89 3.40
N PHE A 67 7.39 -15.75 4.09
CA PHE A 67 8.64 -14.99 4.19
C PHE A 67 9.69 -15.68 5.05
N LEU A 68 9.36 -16.11 6.28
CA LEU A 68 10.31 -16.73 7.20
C LEU A 68 10.82 -18.08 6.67
N SER A 69 9.95 -18.90 6.10
CA SER A 69 10.35 -20.16 5.44
C SER A 69 11.21 -19.90 4.20
N GLY A 70 10.86 -18.88 3.40
CA GLY A 70 11.65 -18.44 2.25
C GLY A 70 13.04 -17.93 2.63
N LEU A 71 13.14 -17.15 3.72
CA LEU A 71 14.42 -16.63 4.22
C LEU A 71 15.31 -17.76 4.72
N ALA A 72 14.75 -18.73 5.47
CA ALA A 72 15.46 -19.95 5.84
C ALA A 72 15.93 -20.73 4.60
N ALA A 73 15.06 -20.89 3.58
CA ALA A 73 15.41 -21.54 2.31
C ALA A 73 16.57 -20.83 1.61
N ALA A 74 16.60 -19.49 1.58
CA ALA A 74 17.59 -18.71 0.86
C ALA A 74 19.00 -18.86 1.43
N VAL A 75 19.12 -18.80 2.76
CA VAL A 75 20.44 -18.95 3.40
C VAL A 75 20.91 -20.41 3.36
N LEU A 76 20.02 -21.39 3.50
CA LEU A 76 20.33 -22.81 3.30
C LEU A 76 20.79 -23.11 1.87
N CYS A 77 20.08 -22.58 0.86
CA CYS A 77 20.42 -22.70 -0.57
C CYS A 77 21.85 -22.22 -0.87
N ALA A 78 22.17 -20.98 -0.51
CA ALA A 78 23.48 -20.40 -0.79
C ALA A 78 24.62 -21.16 -0.08
N THR A 79 24.38 -21.51 1.18
CA THR A 79 25.33 -22.25 2.01
C THR A 79 25.62 -23.65 1.45
N ALA A 80 24.58 -24.41 1.10
CA ALA A 80 24.74 -25.77 0.58
C ALA A 80 25.31 -25.80 -0.85
N SER A 81 24.98 -24.80 -1.68
CA SER A 81 25.38 -24.72 -3.09
C SER A 81 26.83 -24.26 -3.30
N ILE A 82 27.38 -23.44 -2.38
CA ILE A 82 28.71 -22.83 -2.52
C ILE A 82 29.67 -23.23 -1.40
N SER A 83 29.33 -22.96 -0.13
CA SER A 83 30.27 -23.19 0.99
C SER A 83 30.68 -24.66 1.05
N ARG A 84 29.72 -25.58 0.88
CA ARG A 84 29.96 -27.03 0.92
C ARG A 84 30.79 -27.54 -0.27
N GLU A 85 30.63 -27.00 -1.48
CA GLU A 85 31.46 -27.38 -2.63
C GLU A 85 32.91 -26.90 -2.49
N ILE A 86 33.12 -25.76 -1.85
CA ILE A 86 34.47 -25.27 -1.58
C ILE A 86 35.11 -26.10 -0.45
N GLU A 87 34.40 -26.40 0.63
CA GLU A 87 34.90 -27.25 1.73
C GLU A 87 35.20 -28.69 1.30
N THR A 88 34.46 -29.24 0.33
CA THR A 88 34.68 -30.59 -0.22
C THR A 88 35.65 -30.64 -1.40
N GLY A 89 36.21 -29.49 -1.82
CA GLY A 89 37.12 -29.38 -2.96
C GLY A 89 36.49 -29.61 -4.34
N THR A 90 35.18 -29.89 -4.42
CA THR A 90 34.48 -30.18 -5.69
C THR A 90 34.41 -28.96 -6.60
N ALA A 91 34.38 -27.74 -6.04
CA ALA A 91 34.46 -26.49 -6.81
C ALA A 91 35.73 -26.41 -7.67
N LEU A 92 36.88 -26.91 -7.19
CA LEU A 92 38.14 -26.91 -7.93
C LEU A 92 38.07 -27.79 -9.18
N ALA A 93 37.37 -28.93 -9.11
CA ALA A 93 37.17 -29.85 -10.24
C ALA A 93 36.22 -29.31 -11.33
N VAL A 94 35.42 -28.28 -11.01
CA VAL A 94 34.61 -27.55 -12.01
C VAL A 94 35.42 -26.40 -12.63
N LEU A 95 36.23 -25.70 -11.83
CA LEU A 95 37.07 -24.59 -12.27
C LEU A 95 38.33 -25.01 -13.04
N SER A 96 38.74 -26.28 -12.99
CA SER A 96 39.79 -26.84 -13.84
C SER A 96 39.36 -27.03 -15.30
N LYS A 97 38.04 -27.00 -15.57
CA LYS A 97 37.47 -26.93 -16.94
C LYS A 97 37.49 -25.47 -17.41
N PRO A 98 37.41 -25.18 -18.73
CA PRO A 98 37.42 -23.80 -19.24
C PRO A 98 36.09 -23.05 -18.94
N VAL A 99 35.87 -22.74 -17.67
CA VAL A 99 34.72 -22.03 -17.11
C VAL A 99 35.26 -20.96 -16.16
N GLY A 100 35.11 -19.69 -16.52
CA GLY A 100 35.60 -18.59 -15.67
C GLY A 100 34.82 -18.49 -14.36
N ARG A 101 35.50 -18.09 -13.28
CA ARG A 101 34.94 -17.95 -11.92
C ARG A 101 33.61 -17.17 -11.87
N VAL A 102 33.49 -16.08 -12.64
CA VAL A 102 32.24 -15.30 -12.81
C VAL A 102 31.09 -16.16 -13.30
N HIS A 103 31.30 -16.97 -14.34
CA HIS A 103 30.26 -17.79 -14.96
C HIS A 103 29.79 -18.93 -14.05
N PHE A 104 30.71 -19.45 -13.22
CA PHE A 104 30.40 -20.44 -12.19
C PHE A 104 29.53 -19.83 -11.08
N LEU A 105 29.98 -18.73 -10.48
CA LEU A 105 29.29 -18.07 -9.36
C LEU A 105 27.90 -17.55 -9.77
N PHE A 106 27.82 -16.89 -10.94
CA PHE A 106 26.54 -16.39 -11.48
C PHE A 106 25.57 -17.53 -11.84
N GLY A 107 26.08 -18.63 -12.40
CA GLY A 107 25.28 -19.83 -12.64
C GLY A 107 24.73 -20.44 -11.33
N LYS A 108 25.57 -20.56 -10.30
CA LYS A 108 25.16 -21.04 -8.96
C LYS A 108 24.10 -20.13 -8.34
N TYR A 109 24.23 -18.81 -8.43
CA TYR A 109 23.20 -17.86 -7.98
C TYR A 109 21.88 -18.03 -8.74
N LEU A 110 21.89 -18.16 -10.07
CA LEU A 110 20.67 -18.40 -10.84
C LEU A 110 19.98 -19.73 -10.48
N GLY A 111 20.74 -20.77 -10.13
CA GLY A 111 20.19 -22.02 -9.61
C GLY A 111 19.51 -21.87 -8.24
N ILE A 112 20.08 -21.04 -7.36
CA ILE A 112 19.49 -20.66 -6.06
C ILE A 112 18.20 -19.87 -6.27
N VAL A 113 18.21 -18.86 -7.14
CA VAL A 113 17.04 -18.07 -7.52
C VAL A 113 15.91 -18.96 -8.03
N ALA A 114 16.20 -19.91 -8.94
CA ALA A 114 15.19 -20.84 -9.45
C ALA A 114 14.61 -21.75 -8.34
N ALA A 115 15.43 -22.23 -7.41
CA ALA A 115 14.96 -23.05 -6.28
C ALA A 115 14.06 -22.24 -5.33
N LEU A 116 14.42 -20.98 -5.08
CA LEU A 116 13.62 -20.05 -4.27
C LEU A 116 12.29 -19.68 -4.93
N THR A 117 12.27 -19.49 -6.25
CA THR A 117 11.02 -19.27 -7.00
C THR A 117 10.07 -20.46 -6.91
N VAL A 118 10.57 -21.71 -6.92
CA VAL A 118 9.72 -22.90 -6.69
C VAL A 118 9.13 -22.91 -5.28
N GLY A 119 9.94 -22.63 -4.25
CA GLY A 119 9.45 -22.52 -2.87
C GLY A 119 8.42 -21.40 -2.69
N ALA A 120 8.70 -20.22 -3.22
CA ALA A 120 7.78 -19.06 -3.16
C ALA A 120 6.49 -19.28 -3.96
N TYR A 121 6.51 -20.10 -5.02
CA TYR A 121 5.31 -20.49 -5.76
C TYR A 121 4.42 -21.46 -4.95
N LEU A 122 5.03 -22.44 -4.27
CA LEU A 122 4.28 -23.33 -3.38
C LEU A 122 3.72 -22.57 -2.18
N ASN A 123 4.48 -21.63 -1.61
CA ASN A 123 4.01 -20.71 -0.58
C ASN A 123 2.89 -19.80 -1.09
N LEU A 124 2.94 -19.29 -2.34
CA LEU A 124 1.83 -18.53 -2.94
C LEU A 124 0.53 -19.33 -2.94
N ILE A 125 0.59 -20.61 -3.36
CA ILE A 125 -0.59 -21.48 -3.32
C ILE A 125 -1.09 -21.64 -1.87
N GLY A 126 -0.18 -21.86 -0.90
CA GLY A 126 -0.52 -21.93 0.51
C GLY A 126 -1.18 -20.65 1.05
N VAL A 127 -0.71 -19.47 0.64
CA VAL A 127 -1.26 -18.15 1.03
C VAL A 127 -2.62 -17.89 0.39
N LEU A 128 -2.81 -18.21 -0.89
CA LEU A 128 -4.10 -18.08 -1.57
C LEU A 128 -5.14 -19.06 -1.01
N LEU A 129 -4.73 -20.29 -0.69
CA LEU A 129 -5.58 -21.27 0.00
C LEU A 129 -5.91 -20.84 1.42
N ALA A 130 -4.96 -20.31 2.19
CA ALA A 130 -5.22 -19.74 3.51
C ALA A 130 -6.25 -18.60 3.46
N SER A 131 -6.18 -17.74 2.43
CA SER A 131 -7.21 -16.72 2.21
C SER A 131 -8.59 -17.32 1.92
N ARG A 132 -8.68 -18.41 1.14
CA ARG A 132 -9.95 -19.10 0.84
C ARG A 132 -10.54 -19.81 2.06
N MET A 133 -9.65 -20.42 2.86
CA MET A 133 -9.98 -21.23 4.03
C MET A 133 -10.22 -20.41 5.30
N SER A 134 -9.81 -19.13 5.32
CA SER A 134 -10.02 -18.23 6.44
C SER A 134 -11.51 -18.08 6.79
N HIS A 135 -11.78 -17.92 8.09
CA HIS A 135 -13.12 -17.80 8.65
C HIS A 135 -13.07 -16.92 9.91
N ASP A 136 -14.19 -16.32 10.26
CA ASP A 136 -14.42 -15.62 11.54
C ASP A 136 -15.29 -16.50 12.46
N ALA A 137 -15.71 -15.97 13.61
CA ALA A 137 -16.53 -16.71 14.58
C ALA A 137 -17.96 -17.07 14.10
N TYR A 138 -18.45 -16.48 13.00
CA TYR A 138 -19.79 -16.70 12.47
C TYR A 138 -19.79 -17.47 11.14
N THR A 139 -18.65 -17.44 10.44
CA THR A 139 -18.42 -18.09 9.15
C THR A 139 -17.94 -19.53 9.31
N GLN A 140 -18.44 -20.40 8.44
CA GLN A 140 -18.13 -21.83 8.45
C GLN A 140 -16.68 -22.13 8.05
N TYR A 141 -16.07 -23.12 8.71
CA TYR A 141 -14.71 -23.58 8.40
C TYR A 141 -14.67 -24.53 7.19
N ASP A 142 -13.71 -24.32 6.29
CA ASP A 142 -13.54 -25.10 5.04
C ASP A 142 -12.84 -26.45 5.27
N ILE A 143 -13.57 -27.38 5.87
CA ILE A 143 -13.09 -28.74 6.16
C ILE A 143 -12.85 -29.52 4.85
N VAL A 144 -13.74 -29.44 3.86
CA VAL A 144 -13.62 -30.19 2.59
C VAL A 144 -12.39 -29.74 1.80
N GLY A 145 -12.15 -28.44 1.67
CA GLY A 145 -10.97 -27.92 0.99
C GLY A 145 -9.68 -28.33 1.70
N THR A 146 -9.68 -28.30 3.04
CA THR A 146 -8.52 -28.70 3.85
C THR A 146 -8.21 -30.20 3.70
N ILE A 147 -9.23 -31.07 3.75
CA ILE A 147 -9.07 -32.51 3.48
C ILE A 147 -8.59 -32.74 2.04
N THR A 148 -9.15 -32.00 1.07
CA THR A 148 -8.74 -32.07 -0.34
C THR A 148 -7.27 -31.72 -0.51
N LEU A 149 -6.77 -30.68 0.15
CA LEU A 149 -5.34 -30.32 0.14
C LEU A 149 -4.46 -31.43 0.72
N LEU A 150 -4.84 -32.01 1.87
CA LEU A 150 -4.10 -33.10 2.49
C LEU A 150 -4.04 -34.35 1.59
N ILE A 151 -5.14 -34.70 0.94
CA ILE A 151 -5.19 -35.79 -0.05
C ILE A 151 -4.27 -35.49 -1.23
N VAL A 152 -4.33 -34.28 -1.80
CA VAL A 152 -3.49 -33.84 -2.92
C VAL A 152 -1.99 -33.92 -2.59
N VAL A 153 -1.58 -33.47 -1.40
CA VAL A 153 -0.19 -33.57 -0.93
C VAL A 153 0.19 -35.05 -0.72
N ALA A 154 -0.66 -35.85 -0.09
CA ALA A 154 -0.40 -37.28 0.11
C ALA A 154 -0.25 -38.04 -1.23
N LEU A 155 -1.07 -37.71 -2.24
CA LEU A 155 -0.96 -38.26 -3.59
C LEU A 155 0.34 -37.87 -4.30
N ALA A 156 0.84 -36.65 -4.12
CA ALA A 156 2.14 -36.24 -4.65
C ALA A 156 3.30 -37.05 -4.05
N TYR A 157 3.26 -37.27 -2.73
CA TYR A 157 4.21 -38.13 -2.03
C TYR A 157 4.12 -39.60 -2.46
N LEU A 158 2.90 -40.12 -2.60
CA LEU A 158 2.66 -41.48 -3.09
C LEU A 158 3.18 -41.65 -4.51
N ALA A 159 2.90 -40.72 -5.43
CA ALA A 159 3.42 -40.73 -6.78
C ALA A 159 4.96 -40.70 -6.81
N GLY A 160 5.58 -39.84 -6.00
CA GLY A 160 7.04 -39.82 -5.82
C GLY A 160 7.61 -41.14 -5.32
N GLY A 161 6.93 -41.78 -4.35
CA GLY A 161 7.29 -43.08 -3.79
C GLY A 161 7.16 -44.23 -4.80
N LEU A 162 6.05 -44.29 -5.54
CA LEU A 162 5.82 -45.28 -6.59
C LEU A 162 6.83 -45.13 -7.74
N VAL A 163 7.16 -43.90 -8.13
CA VAL A 163 8.17 -43.61 -9.16
C VAL A 163 9.58 -43.95 -8.69
N ASN A 164 9.88 -43.78 -7.40
CA ASN A 164 11.13 -44.27 -6.81
C ASN A 164 11.19 -45.80 -6.79
N TYR A 165 10.10 -46.47 -6.37
CA TYR A 165 10.03 -47.93 -6.27
C TYR A 165 10.07 -48.64 -7.63
N PHE A 166 9.20 -48.25 -8.58
CA PHE A 166 9.07 -48.93 -9.87
C PHE A 166 10.10 -48.47 -10.91
N LEU A 167 10.40 -47.16 -10.97
CA LEU A 167 11.28 -46.60 -12.01
C LEU A 167 12.71 -46.35 -11.52
N GLN A 168 13.01 -46.63 -10.25
CA GLN A 168 14.34 -46.43 -9.62
C GLN A 168 14.87 -44.99 -9.77
N LYS A 169 13.97 -44.02 -9.95
CA LYS A 169 14.29 -42.59 -10.07
C LYS A 169 14.47 -41.96 -8.68
N PRO A 170 15.28 -40.90 -8.52
CA PRO A 170 15.51 -40.29 -7.21
C PRO A 170 14.22 -39.70 -6.65
N PHE A 171 13.82 -40.10 -5.44
CA PHE A 171 12.57 -39.68 -4.80
C PHE A 171 12.42 -38.15 -4.74
N VAL A 172 13.26 -37.47 -3.95
CA VAL A 172 13.11 -36.05 -3.57
C VAL A 172 12.79 -35.11 -4.76
N PRO A 173 13.58 -35.04 -5.85
CA PRO A 173 13.31 -34.09 -6.93
C PRO A 173 12.07 -34.43 -7.76
N ASN A 174 11.68 -35.71 -7.86
CA ASN A 174 10.43 -36.08 -8.52
C ASN A 174 9.24 -35.74 -7.62
N THR A 175 9.34 -35.98 -6.30
CA THR A 175 8.30 -35.58 -5.33
C THR A 175 8.09 -34.07 -5.31
N VAL A 176 9.13 -33.25 -5.39
CA VAL A 176 8.99 -31.78 -5.52
C VAL A 176 8.27 -31.39 -6.82
N LEU A 177 8.58 -32.03 -7.95
CA LEU A 177 7.87 -31.79 -9.21
C LEU A 177 6.40 -32.19 -9.12
N TYR A 178 6.09 -33.36 -8.55
CA TYR A 178 4.71 -33.81 -8.34
C TYR A 178 3.96 -32.93 -7.35
N LEU A 179 4.63 -32.41 -6.31
CA LEU A 179 4.04 -31.47 -5.36
C LEU A 179 3.63 -30.17 -6.04
N VAL A 180 4.48 -29.60 -6.92
CA VAL A 180 4.13 -28.40 -7.71
C VAL A 180 2.87 -28.67 -8.53
N VAL A 181 2.86 -29.73 -9.35
CA VAL A 181 1.70 -30.05 -10.20
C VAL A 181 0.46 -30.34 -9.37
N ALA A 182 0.59 -31.12 -8.30
CA ALA A 182 -0.51 -31.50 -7.43
C ALA A 182 -1.08 -30.29 -6.69
N MET A 183 -0.26 -29.42 -6.09
CA MET A 183 -0.75 -28.23 -5.41
C MET A 183 -1.41 -27.23 -6.36
N THR A 184 -0.92 -27.06 -7.59
CA THR A 184 -1.60 -26.24 -8.60
C THR A 184 -2.97 -26.83 -8.98
N ALA A 185 -3.05 -28.15 -9.18
CA ALA A 185 -4.32 -28.83 -9.46
C ALA A 185 -5.27 -28.78 -8.25
N GLY A 186 -4.74 -28.99 -7.04
CA GLY A 186 -5.47 -28.91 -5.78
C GLY A 186 -6.06 -27.52 -5.54
N PHE A 187 -5.30 -26.46 -5.80
CA PHE A 187 -5.80 -25.09 -5.77
C PHE A 187 -7.03 -24.91 -6.68
N LEU A 188 -6.94 -25.33 -7.94
CA LEU A 188 -8.05 -25.23 -8.89
C LEU A 188 -9.26 -26.08 -8.48
N ILE A 189 -9.04 -27.30 -7.95
CA ILE A 189 -10.09 -28.18 -7.43
C ILE A 189 -10.79 -27.52 -6.22
N ILE A 190 -10.02 -26.95 -5.29
CA ILE A 190 -10.54 -26.31 -4.08
C ILE A 190 -11.30 -25.03 -4.42
N CYS A 191 -10.83 -24.23 -5.37
CA CYS A 191 -11.59 -23.07 -5.90
C CYS A 191 -12.87 -23.49 -6.63
N ALA A 192 -12.93 -24.70 -7.18
CA ALA A 192 -14.13 -25.28 -7.80
C ALA A 192 -15.11 -25.92 -6.80
N GLN A 193 -14.72 -26.06 -5.54
CA GLN A 193 -15.62 -26.41 -4.45
C GLN A 193 -16.31 -25.14 -3.93
N ASP A 194 -17.60 -25.21 -3.70
CA ASP A 194 -18.37 -24.25 -2.93
C ASP A 194 -18.12 -24.50 -1.43
N LYS A 195 -17.89 -23.44 -0.66
CA LYS A 195 -17.63 -23.50 0.79
C LYS A 195 -18.90 -23.83 1.57
N THR A 196 -20.05 -23.31 1.12
CA THR A 196 -21.34 -23.45 1.81
C THR A 196 -21.90 -24.87 1.64
N ALA A 197 -22.04 -25.35 0.40
CA ALA A 197 -22.46 -26.74 0.15
C ALA A 197 -21.45 -27.78 0.68
N ALA A 198 -20.15 -27.45 0.73
CA ALA A 198 -19.15 -28.29 1.39
C ALA A 198 -19.40 -28.47 2.89
N TYR A 199 -19.89 -27.43 3.57
CA TYR A 199 -20.23 -27.51 4.99
C TYR A 199 -21.45 -28.40 5.22
N TYR A 200 -22.54 -28.20 4.47
CA TYR A 200 -23.77 -29.02 4.55
C TYR A 200 -23.58 -30.49 4.14
N PHE A 201 -22.43 -30.85 3.56
CA PHE A 201 -22.04 -32.25 3.32
C PHE A 201 -21.40 -32.92 4.55
N ILE A 202 -20.85 -32.13 5.47
CA ILE A 202 -20.15 -32.61 6.68
C ILE A 202 -20.99 -32.44 7.94
N ASP A 203 -21.73 -31.34 8.06
CA ASP A 203 -22.52 -31.00 9.24
C ASP A 203 -24.01 -30.77 8.90
N ASP A 204 -24.85 -31.56 9.56
CA ASP A 204 -26.32 -31.51 9.48
C ASP A 204 -26.94 -30.45 10.42
N SER A 205 -26.15 -29.70 11.21
CA SER A 205 -26.66 -28.83 12.28
C SER A 205 -27.66 -27.75 11.84
N ALA A 206 -27.56 -27.28 10.59
CA ALA A 206 -28.50 -26.34 9.98
C ALA A 206 -29.83 -26.98 9.52
N GLY A 207 -29.98 -28.31 9.61
CA GLY A 207 -31.11 -29.07 9.06
C GLY A 207 -31.08 -29.22 7.54
N ILE A 208 -30.09 -28.64 6.86
CA ILE A 208 -29.84 -28.77 5.42
C ILE A 208 -28.91 -29.95 5.19
N LYS A 209 -29.13 -30.72 4.11
CA LYS A 209 -28.24 -31.78 3.66
C LYS A 209 -27.74 -31.50 2.26
N ALA A 210 -26.44 -31.64 2.03
CA ALA A 210 -25.87 -31.62 0.68
C ALA A 210 -25.29 -32.99 0.29
N SER A 211 -25.39 -33.31 -0.99
CA SER A 211 -24.71 -34.45 -1.60
C SER A 211 -23.33 -34.06 -2.15
N PHE A 212 -22.45 -35.05 -2.38
CA PHE A 212 -21.11 -34.80 -2.95
C PHE A 212 -21.12 -34.02 -4.27
N TRP A 213 -22.18 -34.17 -5.08
CA TRP A 213 -22.30 -33.45 -6.35
C TRP A 213 -22.53 -31.95 -6.13
N GLU A 214 -23.26 -31.57 -5.09
CA GLU A 214 -23.65 -30.18 -4.81
C GLU A 214 -22.51 -29.34 -4.23
N ILE A 215 -21.42 -29.99 -3.79
CA ILE A 215 -20.18 -29.34 -3.38
C ILE A 215 -19.56 -28.53 -4.54
N TRP A 216 -19.81 -28.86 -5.80
CA TRP A 216 -19.13 -28.21 -6.93
C TRP A 216 -19.80 -26.90 -7.36
N LYS A 217 -19.01 -25.86 -7.66
CA LYS A 217 -19.55 -24.52 -8.05
C LYS A 217 -20.34 -24.50 -9.36
N TRP A 218 -20.23 -25.54 -10.20
CA TRP A 218 -20.99 -25.67 -11.44
C TRP A 218 -22.35 -26.37 -11.29
N THR A 219 -22.79 -26.73 -10.08
CA THR A 219 -24.16 -27.22 -9.85
C THR A 219 -25.14 -26.06 -9.63
N ASP A 220 -26.39 -26.30 -10.01
CA ASP A 220 -27.47 -25.33 -9.79
C ASP A 220 -28.08 -25.38 -8.38
N THR A 221 -27.81 -26.46 -7.63
CA THR A 221 -28.29 -26.67 -6.25
C THR A 221 -27.13 -26.67 -5.25
N GLN A 222 -27.43 -26.27 -4.02
CA GLN A 222 -26.49 -26.21 -2.88
C GLN A 222 -26.81 -27.21 -1.74
N GLY A 223 -27.92 -27.94 -1.87
CA GLY A 223 -28.42 -28.90 -0.89
C GLY A 223 -29.96 -28.93 -0.89
N TYR A 224 -30.54 -29.63 0.08
CA TYR A 224 -31.98 -29.73 0.28
C TYR A 224 -32.35 -29.84 1.76
N TYR A 225 -33.57 -29.39 2.10
CA TYR A 225 -34.19 -29.75 3.38
C TYR A 225 -34.83 -31.14 3.27
N PRO A 226 -34.56 -32.06 4.21
CA PRO A 226 -35.22 -33.35 4.25
C PRO A 226 -36.72 -33.17 4.52
N PRO A 227 -37.60 -33.95 3.85
CA PRO A 227 -39.04 -33.76 3.98
C PRO A 227 -39.52 -34.02 5.41
N ARG A 228 -40.35 -33.11 5.93
CA ARG A 228 -40.91 -33.18 7.30
C ARG A 228 -41.94 -34.31 7.48
N GLU A 229 -42.51 -34.78 6.37
CA GLU A 229 -43.50 -35.86 6.35
C GLU A 229 -43.06 -36.99 5.40
N ALA A 230 -43.38 -38.23 5.76
CA ALA A 230 -42.96 -39.41 5.01
C ALA A 230 -43.70 -39.49 3.65
N GLY A 231 -43.01 -39.13 2.57
CA GLY A 231 -43.53 -39.19 1.20
C GLY A 231 -43.72 -37.82 0.53
N ALA A 232 -43.39 -36.71 1.19
CA ALA A 232 -43.27 -35.40 0.56
C ALA A 232 -41.94 -35.27 -0.21
N ASP A 233 -41.93 -34.46 -1.27
CA ASP A 233 -40.72 -34.13 -2.02
C ASP A 233 -39.79 -33.21 -1.18
N PRO A 234 -38.45 -33.35 -1.31
CA PRO A 234 -37.50 -32.48 -0.61
C PRO A 234 -37.50 -31.06 -1.18
N GLU A 235 -37.36 -30.06 -0.30
CA GLU A 235 -37.22 -28.66 -0.71
C GLU A 235 -35.76 -28.42 -1.13
N ILE A 236 -35.54 -28.23 -2.43
CA ILE A 236 -34.21 -28.07 -3.04
C ILE A 236 -33.79 -26.61 -2.96
N LEU A 237 -32.59 -26.35 -2.42
CA LEU A 237 -32.01 -25.01 -2.34
C LEU A 237 -31.23 -24.68 -3.62
N PRO A 238 -31.60 -23.62 -4.36
CA PRO A 238 -30.81 -23.13 -5.48
C PRO A 238 -29.51 -22.50 -4.98
N LYS A 239 -28.43 -22.67 -5.74
CA LYS A 239 -27.12 -22.06 -5.46
C LYS A 239 -27.09 -20.62 -5.98
N LEU A 240 -26.62 -19.66 -5.17
CA LEU A 240 -26.60 -18.25 -5.55
C LEU A 240 -25.62 -17.99 -6.72
N PRO A 241 -25.81 -16.92 -7.51
CA PRO A 241 -24.89 -16.56 -8.60
C PRO A 241 -23.45 -16.35 -8.13
N GLU A 242 -23.25 -15.83 -6.92
CA GLU A 242 -21.93 -15.62 -6.31
C GLU A 242 -21.23 -16.93 -5.94
N ASP A 243 -21.96 -17.90 -5.39
CA ASP A 243 -21.40 -19.22 -5.04
C ASP A 243 -20.96 -20.01 -6.27
N LYS A 244 -21.48 -19.67 -7.46
CA LYS A 244 -21.01 -20.22 -8.74
C LYS A 244 -19.72 -19.56 -9.24
N ASN A 245 -19.30 -18.42 -8.68
CA ASN A 245 -18.05 -17.76 -9.03
C ASN A 245 -16.85 -18.52 -8.43
N LEU A 246 -15.97 -19.03 -9.31
CA LEU A 246 -14.76 -19.78 -8.94
C LEU A 246 -13.81 -18.98 -8.00
N TRP A 247 -13.86 -17.65 -8.07
CA TRP A 247 -12.85 -16.77 -7.49
C TRP A 247 -13.31 -15.98 -6.26
N GLN A 248 -14.59 -16.07 -5.86
CA GLN A 248 -15.21 -15.23 -4.81
C GLN A 248 -14.39 -15.17 -3.51
N ASP A 249 -13.91 -16.33 -3.06
CA ASP A 249 -13.20 -16.50 -1.79
C ASP A 249 -11.68 -16.21 -1.86
N VAL A 250 -11.12 -15.97 -3.05
CA VAL A 250 -9.66 -15.95 -3.28
C VAL A 250 -9.13 -14.53 -3.35
N ASP A 251 -8.22 -14.17 -2.46
CA ASP A 251 -7.61 -12.85 -2.44
C ASP A 251 -6.37 -12.74 -3.34
N PHE A 252 -6.61 -12.37 -4.61
CA PHE A 252 -5.53 -12.12 -5.57
C PHE A 252 -4.66 -10.89 -5.23
N GLY A 253 -5.05 -10.04 -4.26
CA GLY A 253 -4.20 -8.98 -3.73
C GLY A 253 -2.93 -9.50 -3.06
N LEU A 254 -2.92 -10.77 -2.65
CA LEU A 254 -1.75 -11.45 -2.06
C LEU A 254 -0.68 -11.84 -3.08
N VAL A 255 -1.01 -11.87 -4.39
CA VAL A 255 -0.06 -12.20 -5.46
C VAL A 255 1.10 -11.19 -5.55
N PRO A 256 0.88 -9.86 -5.69
CA PRO A 256 1.97 -8.90 -5.72
C PRO A 256 2.79 -8.87 -4.42
N LEU A 257 2.18 -9.10 -3.25
CA LEU A 257 2.89 -9.22 -1.98
C LEU A 257 3.86 -10.42 -1.98
N ASN A 258 3.42 -11.59 -2.43
CA ASN A 258 4.32 -12.75 -2.53
C ASN A 258 5.43 -12.56 -3.58
N VAL A 259 5.20 -11.76 -4.63
CA VAL A 259 6.25 -11.36 -5.57
C VAL A 259 7.30 -10.45 -4.90
N LEU A 260 6.87 -9.51 -4.05
CA LEU A 260 7.79 -8.71 -3.24
C LEU A 260 8.58 -9.57 -2.23
N ILE A 261 7.93 -10.54 -1.58
CA ILE A 261 8.62 -11.55 -0.75
C ILE A 261 9.69 -12.27 -1.57
N LEU A 262 9.36 -12.78 -2.77
CA LEU A 262 10.31 -13.45 -3.65
C LEU A 262 11.52 -12.56 -4.01
N PHE A 263 11.30 -11.27 -4.24
CA PHE A 263 12.38 -10.32 -4.47
C PHE A 263 13.29 -10.17 -3.24
N ALA A 264 12.72 -10.11 -2.03
CA ALA A 264 13.50 -10.10 -0.80
C ALA A 264 14.37 -11.39 -0.67
N LEU A 265 13.81 -12.54 -1.04
CA LEU A 265 14.52 -13.83 -1.07
C LEU A 265 15.71 -13.82 -2.06
N TRP A 266 15.57 -13.16 -3.21
CA TRP A 266 16.67 -13.01 -4.17
C TRP A 266 17.81 -12.16 -3.61
N THR A 267 17.49 -11.02 -2.99
CA THR A 267 18.50 -10.15 -2.36
C THR A 267 19.23 -10.83 -1.19
N ILE A 268 18.53 -11.49 -0.27
CA ILE A 268 19.20 -12.22 0.83
C ILE A 268 19.98 -13.43 0.30
N GLY A 269 19.49 -14.08 -0.77
CA GLY A 269 20.24 -15.09 -1.51
C GLY A 269 21.54 -14.58 -2.09
N ALA A 270 21.57 -13.35 -2.63
CA ALA A 270 22.79 -12.73 -3.17
C ALA A 270 23.80 -12.39 -2.05
N VAL A 271 23.33 -11.87 -0.91
CA VAL A 271 24.15 -11.64 0.30
C VAL A 271 24.72 -12.98 0.81
N ALA A 272 23.89 -14.01 0.94
CA ALA A 272 24.30 -15.32 1.42
C ALA A 272 25.32 -15.98 0.47
N VAL A 273 25.16 -15.81 -0.85
CA VAL A 273 26.16 -16.21 -1.85
C VAL A 273 27.49 -15.48 -1.64
N ALA A 274 27.46 -14.15 -1.47
CA ALA A 274 28.66 -13.35 -1.25
C ALA A 274 29.44 -13.81 0.00
N CYS A 275 28.76 -14.01 1.13
CA CYS A 275 29.36 -14.53 2.35
C CYS A 275 29.93 -15.95 2.15
N SER A 276 29.19 -16.84 1.47
CA SER A 276 29.58 -18.24 1.23
C SER A 276 30.81 -18.41 0.34
N THR A 277 31.24 -17.37 -0.40
CA THR A 277 32.50 -17.40 -1.16
C THR A 277 33.74 -17.49 -0.27
N ARG A 278 33.64 -17.09 1.00
CA ARG A 278 34.77 -16.93 1.95
C ARG A 278 34.56 -17.64 3.27
N LEU A 279 33.33 -17.65 3.77
CA LEU A 279 32.99 -18.08 5.11
C LEU A 279 32.39 -19.49 5.10
N LYS A 280 32.55 -20.19 6.23
CA LYS A 280 31.88 -21.47 6.49
C LYS A 280 30.39 -21.27 6.74
N TRP A 281 29.64 -22.37 6.70
CA TRP A 281 28.18 -22.40 6.84
C TRP A 281 27.61 -21.70 8.08
N MET A 282 28.33 -21.68 9.21
CA MET A 282 27.80 -21.12 10.46
C MET A 282 27.95 -19.58 10.53
N PRO A 283 29.11 -18.98 10.20
CA PRO A 283 29.21 -17.53 10.03
C PRO A 283 28.33 -16.94 8.92
N THR A 284 28.08 -17.65 7.81
CA THR A 284 27.17 -17.14 6.75
C THR A 284 25.75 -16.96 7.28
N MET A 285 25.22 -17.93 8.03
CA MET A 285 23.91 -17.83 8.69
C MET A 285 23.83 -16.61 9.62
N ILE A 286 24.82 -16.43 10.49
CA ILE A 286 24.86 -15.33 11.47
C ILE A 286 24.86 -13.96 10.75
N ILE A 287 25.65 -13.81 9.69
CA ILE A 287 25.70 -12.55 8.93
C ILE A 287 24.39 -12.30 8.17
N CYS A 288 23.76 -13.31 7.58
CA CYS A 288 22.48 -13.14 6.89
C CYS A 288 21.38 -12.72 7.87
N ILE A 289 21.33 -13.31 9.06
CA ILE A 289 20.40 -12.91 10.13
C ILE A 289 20.70 -11.47 10.60
N GLY A 290 21.98 -11.11 10.76
CA GLY A 290 22.40 -9.75 11.14
C GLY A 290 22.03 -8.69 10.09
N VAL A 291 22.26 -8.96 8.80
CA VAL A 291 21.87 -8.08 7.69
C VAL A 291 20.35 -8.00 7.55
N PHE A 292 19.63 -9.10 7.79
CA PHE A 292 18.17 -9.09 7.85
C PHE A 292 17.67 -8.18 8.97
N MET A 293 18.14 -8.38 10.20
CA MET A 293 17.69 -7.58 11.35
C MET A 293 18.10 -6.10 11.24
N ALA A 294 19.28 -5.80 10.70
CA ALA A 294 19.72 -4.43 10.43
C ALA A 294 18.86 -3.72 9.36
N GLY A 295 18.45 -4.44 8.31
CA GLY A 295 17.54 -3.91 7.29
C GLY A 295 16.10 -3.77 7.76
N MET A 296 15.62 -4.62 8.68
CA MET A 296 14.30 -4.44 9.32
C MET A 296 14.28 -3.19 10.21
N MET A 297 15.44 -2.80 10.74
CA MET A 297 15.61 -1.62 11.60
C MET A 297 16.16 -0.39 10.85
N SER A 298 16.31 -0.41 9.52
CA SER A 298 16.94 0.70 8.77
C SER A 298 16.24 2.03 9.00
N ASP A 299 14.91 2.02 9.03
CA ASP A 299 14.10 3.24 9.01
C ASP A 299 14.05 3.84 10.43
N TYR A 300 14.07 2.98 11.45
CA TYR A 300 14.24 3.38 12.85
C TYR A 300 15.64 3.91 13.17
N LEU A 301 16.70 3.22 12.71
CA LEU A 301 18.09 3.54 13.02
C LEU A 301 18.63 4.72 12.20
N LEU A 302 18.22 4.83 10.94
CA LEU A 302 18.81 5.75 9.97
C LEU A 302 17.79 6.63 9.25
N GLY A 303 16.50 6.29 9.18
CA GLY A 303 15.49 7.10 8.45
C GLY A 303 15.47 8.56 8.89
N LYS A 304 15.25 8.81 10.19
CA LYS A 304 15.29 10.17 10.76
C LYS A 304 16.65 10.88 10.58
N ALA A 305 17.75 10.12 10.59
CA ALA A 305 19.09 10.67 10.41
C ALA A 305 19.45 10.91 8.93
N SER A 306 18.79 10.22 8.00
CA SER A 306 19.03 10.28 6.56
C SER A 306 18.17 11.36 5.92
N GLU A 307 16.88 11.46 6.24
CA GLU A 307 16.01 12.55 5.80
C GLU A 307 16.39 13.86 6.51
N GLY A 308 16.58 13.77 7.83
CA GLY A 308 16.64 14.91 8.72
C GLY A 308 15.31 15.65 8.81
N GLY A 309 15.32 16.77 9.52
CA GLY A 309 14.09 17.49 9.84
C GLY A 309 13.54 17.15 11.23
N GLY A 310 12.40 17.74 11.56
CA GLY A 310 11.73 17.54 12.84
C GLY A 310 10.23 17.84 12.77
N ALA A 311 9.44 17.02 13.48
CA ALA A 311 8.00 17.22 13.64
C ALA A 311 7.69 18.34 14.65
N ILE A 312 6.68 19.16 14.34
CA ILE A 312 6.07 20.17 15.21
C ILE A 312 4.63 19.73 15.50
N SER A 313 4.25 19.76 16.78
CA SER A 313 2.93 19.39 17.28
C SER A 313 2.16 20.61 17.78
N PRO A 314 0.82 20.51 17.99
CA PRO A 314 0.00 21.60 18.51
C PRO A 314 0.57 22.24 19.78
N GLY A 315 0.85 23.54 19.72
CA GLY A 315 1.46 24.33 20.80
C GLY A 315 2.99 24.22 20.91
N GLU A 316 3.69 23.94 19.82
CA GLU A 316 5.15 24.12 19.67
C GLU A 316 5.43 25.23 18.63
N TYR A 317 6.64 25.80 18.64
CA TYR A 317 7.06 26.82 17.68
C TYR A 317 8.41 26.48 17.03
N LEU A 318 8.61 27.03 15.83
CA LEU A 318 9.89 27.12 15.13
C LEU A 318 10.56 28.46 15.38
N SER A 319 11.89 28.46 15.41
CA SER A 319 12.74 29.64 15.32
C SER A 319 13.65 29.49 14.10
N TYR A 320 13.62 30.45 13.17
CA TYR A 320 14.45 30.46 11.96
C TYR A 320 15.42 31.63 11.95
N GLU A 321 16.70 31.34 11.75
CA GLU A 321 17.79 32.32 11.64
C GLU A 321 18.33 32.34 10.20
N PRO A 322 18.25 33.48 9.48
CA PRO A 322 18.69 33.55 8.09
C PRO A 322 20.22 33.50 7.93
N PRO A 323 20.74 32.97 6.81
CA PRO A 323 22.18 32.85 6.60
C PRO A 323 22.86 34.23 6.48
N PRO A 324 24.04 34.45 7.09
CA PRO A 324 24.57 35.78 7.43
C PRO A 324 25.03 36.68 6.26
N ARG A 325 24.82 36.30 4.99
CA ARG A 325 25.33 37.02 3.79
C ARG A 325 24.41 37.06 2.56
N LYS A 326 23.15 36.58 2.61
CA LYS A 326 22.18 36.79 1.52
C LYS A 326 21.17 37.88 1.91
N GLY A 327 21.12 38.95 1.13
CA GLY A 327 19.94 39.81 1.03
C GLY A 327 19.12 39.36 -0.18
N GLY A 328 17.80 39.32 -0.04
CA GLY A 328 16.88 38.84 -1.08
C GLY A 328 15.86 37.84 -0.52
N VAL A 329 15.26 37.04 -1.40
CA VAL A 329 14.40 35.91 -1.01
C VAL A 329 15.27 34.69 -0.74
N VAL A 330 15.03 34.01 0.38
CA VAL A 330 15.75 32.82 0.82
C VAL A 330 14.78 31.67 1.06
N ASP A 331 15.05 30.51 0.47
CA ASP A 331 14.32 29.26 0.73
C ASP A 331 14.69 28.73 2.12
N ALA A 332 13.81 28.93 3.10
CA ALA A 332 14.13 28.68 4.50
C ALA A 332 14.01 27.18 4.86
N PHE A 333 12.85 26.58 4.59
CA PHE A 333 12.55 25.18 4.89
C PHE A 333 11.33 24.69 4.11
N ILE A 334 11.19 23.36 3.98
CA ILE A 334 9.99 22.70 3.48
C ILE A 334 9.17 22.20 4.68
N ILE A 335 7.85 22.28 4.59
CA ILE A 335 6.90 21.71 5.54
C ILE A 335 6.08 20.60 4.87
N GLU A 336 5.93 19.46 5.53
CA GLU A 336 4.97 18.41 5.19
C GLU A 336 3.94 18.27 6.33
N PRO A 337 2.63 18.29 6.06
CA PRO A 337 1.65 17.88 7.05
C PRO A 337 1.74 16.35 7.25
N ARG A 338 1.69 15.90 8.50
CA ARG A 338 1.85 14.51 8.91
C ARG A 338 0.81 14.09 9.93
N GLY A 339 0.31 12.86 9.79
CA GLY A 339 -0.66 12.25 10.70
C GLY A 339 -2.05 12.03 10.10
N ILE A 340 -2.20 12.33 8.80
CA ILE A 340 -3.37 12.01 7.97
C ILE A 340 -2.78 11.47 6.65
N LYS A 341 -2.88 10.16 6.39
CA LYS A 341 -2.13 9.48 5.31
C LYS A 341 -2.32 10.11 3.91
N ARG A 342 -3.48 10.75 3.69
CA ARG A 342 -3.84 11.44 2.44
C ARG A 342 -3.13 12.79 2.25
N LEU A 343 -2.70 13.44 3.33
CA LEU A 343 -2.01 14.73 3.32
C LEU A 343 -0.47 14.57 3.36
N ASP A 344 0.02 13.42 3.83
CA ASP A 344 1.45 13.05 3.98
C ASP A 344 2.34 13.21 2.72
N LYS A 345 1.77 13.50 1.54
CA LYS A 345 2.49 13.76 0.27
C LYS A 345 2.55 15.24 -0.13
N LEU A 346 1.97 16.16 0.66
CA LEU A 346 2.01 17.60 0.39
C LEU A 346 3.34 18.20 0.87
N GLU A 347 4.03 18.94 0.00
CA GLU A 347 5.25 19.68 0.35
C GLU A 347 5.03 21.19 0.14
N TYR A 348 5.20 21.97 1.22
CA TYR A 348 5.07 23.44 1.21
C TYR A 348 6.45 24.09 1.32
N GLN A 349 6.82 24.94 0.36
CA GLN A 349 8.10 25.66 0.38
C GLN A 349 7.96 27.02 1.10
N VAL A 350 8.72 27.22 2.18
CA VAL A 350 8.70 28.49 2.93
C VAL A 350 9.81 29.42 2.44
N ARG A 351 9.42 30.62 2.00
CA ARG A 351 10.34 31.64 1.45
C ARG A 351 10.33 32.91 2.30
N ILE A 352 11.51 33.36 2.71
CA ILE A 352 11.66 34.47 3.65
C ILE A 352 12.49 35.58 3.00
N SER A 353 11.97 36.81 3.01
CA SER A 353 12.62 37.97 2.39
C SER A 353 13.42 38.79 3.40
N THR A 354 14.74 38.93 3.17
CA THR A 354 15.70 39.61 4.07
C THR A 354 16.19 40.96 3.50
N GLY A 355 15.29 41.77 2.93
CA GLY A 355 15.63 43.03 2.22
C GLY A 355 15.35 44.35 2.97
N ARG A 356 16.10 45.41 2.64
CA ARG A 356 15.81 46.80 3.08
C ARG A 356 14.82 47.49 2.13
N LYS A 357 13.54 47.53 2.51
CA LYS A 357 12.44 48.47 2.13
C LYS A 357 12.19 48.87 0.65
N HIS A 358 13.04 48.59 -0.34
CA HIS A 358 12.86 48.98 -1.74
C HIS A 358 12.98 47.84 -2.78
N GLU A 359 13.52 46.67 -2.43
CA GLU A 359 13.34 45.45 -3.25
C GLU A 359 12.01 44.75 -2.95
N GLY A 360 11.43 44.96 -1.75
CA GLY A 360 10.13 44.43 -1.34
C GLY A 360 8.91 45.10 -2.00
N ALA A 361 9.09 45.94 -3.02
CA ALA A 361 8.00 46.51 -3.79
C ALA A 361 7.42 45.52 -4.83
N HIS A 362 8.26 44.61 -5.34
CA HIS A 362 7.87 43.62 -6.35
C HIS A 362 7.23 42.33 -5.78
N LEU A 363 7.26 42.14 -4.45
CA LEU A 363 6.67 40.98 -3.77
C LEU A 363 5.34 41.32 -3.06
N ARG A 364 4.62 42.34 -3.55
CA ARG A 364 3.45 42.88 -2.86
C ARG A 364 2.17 42.66 -3.66
N ARG A 365 1.34 41.72 -3.17
CA ARG A 365 0.03 41.23 -3.67
C ARG A 365 0.03 39.86 -4.37
N GLU A 366 0.72 38.88 -3.80
CA GLU A 366 0.31 37.47 -3.96
C GLU A 366 -0.20 36.92 -2.61
N LYS A 367 -1.16 35.99 -2.67
CA LYS A 367 -1.82 35.37 -1.51
C LYS A 367 -0.82 34.47 -0.77
N GLY A 368 -0.88 34.44 0.58
CA GLY A 368 -0.05 33.53 1.40
C GLY A 368 1.03 34.19 2.29
N MET A 369 0.70 35.23 3.08
CA MET A 369 1.65 35.83 4.03
C MET A 369 1.43 35.38 5.49
N VAL A 370 2.52 35.02 6.18
CA VAL A 370 2.50 34.68 7.62
C VAL A 370 2.54 35.94 8.48
N LYS A 371 1.77 35.95 9.57
CA LYS A 371 1.92 36.88 10.68
C LYS A 371 3.10 36.49 11.59
N SER A 372 4.34 36.47 11.07
CA SER A 372 5.49 36.05 11.87
C SER A 372 5.72 36.93 13.10
N ARG A 373 5.86 36.33 14.28
CA ARG A 373 6.31 37.06 15.48
C ARG A 373 7.83 37.25 15.41
N TRP A 374 8.25 38.51 15.44
CA TRP A 374 9.65 38.89 15.55
C TRP A 374 9.99 39.17 17.00
N VAL A 375 10.92 38.41 17.58
CA VAL A 375 11.42 38.67 18.94
C VAL A 375 12.61 39.61 18.85
N ALA A 376 12.50 40.79 19.47
CA ALA A 376 13.64 41.64 19.79
C ALA A 376 14.15 41.29 21.18
N ALA A 377 15.45 41.50 21.43
CA ALA A 377 15.95 41.57 22.80
C ALA A 377 15.37 42.82 23.46
N GLU A 378 14.44 42.59 24.40
CA GLU A 378 13.79 43.54 25.32
C GLU A 378 12.71 44.50 24.73
N SER A 379 11.61 44.63 25.50
CA SER A 379 10.52 45.63 25.43
C SER A 379 9.19 45.29 24.70
N GLU A 380 8.16 46.09 24.99
CA GLU A 380 6.76 45.69 25.21
C GLU A 380 5.79 45.88 24.02
N ALA A 381 4.66 45.15 24.07
CA ALA A 381 3.50 44.94 23.17
C ALA A 381 2.90 46.13 22.35
N PRO A 382 1.92 45.94 21.40
CA PRO A 382 1.16 44.73 21.04
C PRO A 382 1.07 44.36 19.52
N LEU A 383 0.38 43.25 19.21
CA LEU A 383 0.04 42.78 17.84
C LEU A 383 -1.25 43.47 17.31
N THR A 384 -1.52 43.62 15.99
CA THR A 384 -2.10 42.57 15.10
C THR A 384 -2.49 43.12 13.71
N GLU A 385 -2.29 42.29 12.65
CA GLU A 385 -3.13 42.07 11.43
C GLU A 385 -2.43 40.95 10.59
N GLY A 386 -2.99 40.29 9.54
CA GLY A 386 -4.35 40.23 9.01
C GLY A 386 -4.48 39.57 7.60
N ILE A 387 -5.66 39.00 7.26
CA ILE A 387 -6.18 38.66 5.90
C ILE A 387 -5.81 37.29 5.27
N MET A 388 -6.67 36.83 4.33
CA MET A 388 -6.97 35.47 3.83
C MET A 388 -6.12 34.94 2.64
N LEU A 389 -6.36 33.66 2.31
CA LEU A 389 -5.70 32.81 1.30
C LEU A 389 -6.54 32.61 0.02
N ASP A 390 -5.97 31.95 -1.00
CA ASP A 390 -6.71 31.13 -1.99
C ASP A 390 -5.80 30.36 -2.97
N ALA A 391 -6.09 29.07 -3.09
CA ALA A 391 -5.72 28.04 -4.07
C ALA A 391 -4.72 28.31 -5.23
N GLY A 392 -3.74 27.41 -5.36
CA GLY A 392 -3.32 26.88 -6.67
C GLY A 392 -1.81 26.77 -6.91
N ALA A 393 -1.26 25.55 -6.73
CA ALA A 393 0.11 25.13 -7.03
C ALA A 393 1.24 25.75 -6.18
N ILE A 394 1.89 24.89 -5.38
CA ILE A 394 3.13 25.14 -4.62
C ILE A 394 3.09 26.48 -3.86
N GLU A 395 2.29 26.53 -2.79
CA GLU A 395 2.14 27.76 -2.00
C GLU A 395 3.46 28.17 -1.34
N ASN A 396 4.02 29.29 -1.83
CA ASN A 396 5.17 29.94 -1.23
C ASN A 396 4.72 30.72 0.01
N ILE A 397 4.98 30.18 1.20
CA ILE A 397 4.68 30.85 2.46
C ILE A 397 5.63 32.06 2.60
N ASN A 398 5.11 33.26 2.36
CA ASN A 398 5.87 34.52 2.31
C ASN A 398 5.91 35.23 3.66
N ILE A 399 7.10 35.48 4.19
CA ILE A 399 7.28 36.23 5.45
C ILE A 399 7.93 37.58 5.17
N SER A 400 7.23 38.69 5.48
CA SER A 400 7.72 40.05 5.25
C SER A 400 7.92 40.83 6.57
N GLY A 401 9.05 41.53 6.68
CA GLY A 401 9.46 42.24 7.89
C GLY A 401 9.27 43.75 7.79
N GLY A 402 8.65 44.35 8.82
CA GLY A 402 8.63 45.81 9.01
C GLY A 402 10.05 46.39 9.12
N ALA A 403 10.28 47.54 8.47
CA ALA A 403 11.61 48.12 8.30
C ALA A 403 12.23 48.63 9.60
N GLY A 404 13.53 48.37 9.81
CA GLY A 404 14.36 49.22 10.67
C GLY A 404 15.10 48.58 11.84
N GLN A 405 15.17 47.25 11.97
CA GLN A 405 16.15 46.60 12.86
C GLN A 405 16.71 45.32 12.22
N ARG A 406 17.91 44.93 12.65
CA ARG A 406 18.54 43.65 12.29
C ARG A 406 17.94 42.57 13.18
N LYS A 407 16.80 42.02 12.77
CA LYS A 407 16.05 41.03 13.56
C LYS A 407 16.67 39.65 13.36
N GLU A 408 17.02 39.00 14.47
CA GLU A 408 17.98 37.87 14.45
C GLU A 408 17.30 36.51 14.21
N SER A 409 16.02 36.36 14.59
CA SER A 409 15.23 35.16 14.32
C SER A 409 13.75 35.46 14.00
N VAL A 410 13.16 34.61 13.16
CA VAL A 410 11.73 34.57 12.83
C VAL A 410 11.08 33.44 13.61
N GLN A 411 10.05 33.72 14.41
CA GLN A 411 9.26 32.65 15.04
C GLN A 411 7.96 32.38 14.27
N LEU A 412 7.60 31.09 14.17
CA LEU A 412 6.31 30.61 13.66
C LEU A 412 5.70 29.62 14.65
N GLU A 413 4.45 29.86 15.04
CA GLU A 413 3.71 28.95 15.91
C GLU A 413 2.96 27.88 15.08
N HIS A 414 2.80 26.67 15.63
CA HIS A 414 2.05 25.58 14.97
C HIS A 414 0.64 26.01 14.52
N GLU A 415 -0.08 26.75 15.36
CA GLU A 415 -1.47 27.12 15.06
C GLU A 415 -1.55 28.17 13.95
N GLU A 416 -0.52 29.02 13.78
CA GLU A 416 -0.41 29.94 12.64
C GLU A 416 -0.21 29.18 11.32
N LEU A 417 0.69 28.18 11.32
CA LEU A 417 0.89 27.29 10.18
C LEU A 417 -0.40 26.51 9.83
N ARG A 418 -1.08 25.98 10.86
CA ARG A 418 -2.36 25.28 10.70
C ARG A 418 -3.46 26.17 10.14
N LEU A 419 -3.55 27.42 10.57
CA LEU A 419 -4.54 28.38 10.06
C LEU A 419 -4.28 28.77 8.60
N LEU A 420 -3.02 28.92 8.21
CA LEU A 420 -2.62 29.22 6.82
C LEU A 420 -2.97 28.06 5.89
N MET A 421 -2.60 26.83 6.25
CA MET A 421 -2.90 25.67 5.41
C MET A 421 -4.37 25.20 5.57
N ARG A 422 -5.17 25.79 6.48
CA ARG A 422 -6.53 25.29 6.79
C ARG A 422 -7.42 25.17 5.57
N ARG A 423 -7.44 26.18 4.69
CA ARG A 423 -8.29 26.16 3.48
C ARG A 423 -7.86 25.04 2.56
N GLU A 424 -6.62 25.07 2.03
CA GLU A 424 -6.17 24.03 1.09
C GLU A 424 -6.26 22.62 1.69
N LEU A 425 -5.86 22.41 2.96
CA LEU A 425 -6.00 21.09 3.59
C LEU A 425 -7.47 20.66 3.71
N LYS A 426 -8.41 21.59 3.95
CA LYS A 426 -9.85 21.30 4.00
C LYS A 426 -10.43 21.04 2.61
N ASP A 427 -10.01 21.77 1.58
CA ASP A 427 -10.43 21.56 0.20
C ASP A 427 -9.94 20.18 -0.31
N ARG A 428 -8.67 19.86 -0.06
CA ARG A 428 -8.06 18.54 -0.37
C ARG A 428 -8.71 17.40 0.40
N TRP A 429 -9.07 17.63 1.66
CA TRP A 429 -9.80 16.68 2.49
C TRP A 429 -11.23 16.46 1.99
N ASN A 430 -11.90 17.53 1.57
CA ASN A 430 -13.28 17.50 1.10
C ASN A 430 -13.40 16.95 -0.33
N GLN A 431 -12.37 17.00 -1.18
CA GLN A 431 -12.44 16.51 -2.58
C GLN A 431 -13.06 15.09 -2.73
N PRO A 432 -12.61 14.04 -1.99
CA PRO A 432 -13.25 12.73 -2.07
C PRO A 432 -14.63 12.67 -1.38
N LEU A 433 -14.92 13.56 -0.42
CA LEU A 433 -16.29 13.71 0.12
C LEU A 433 -17.23 14.28 -0.94
N HIS A 434 -16.78 15.29 -1.71
CA HIS A 434 -17.56 15.87 -2.80
C HIS A 434 -17.91 14.83 -3.87
N GLN A 435 -16.96 13.99 -4.27
CA GLN A 435 -17.21 12.89 -5.21
C GLN A 435 -18.19 11.85 -4.63
N ALA A 436 -18.08 11.52 -3.34
CA ALA A 436 -19.03 10.62 -2.67
C ALA A 436 -20.44 11.23 -2.52
N ILE A 437 -20.54 12.55 -2.32
CA ILE A 437 -21.80 13.31 -2.28
C ILE A 437 -22.46 13.30 -3.65
N ILE A 438 -21.70 13.59 -4.71
CA ILE A 438 -22.19 13.58 -6.10
C ILE A 438 -22.65 12.17 -6.50
N SER A 439 -21.92 11.10 -6.15
CA SER A 439 -22.33 9.73 -6.48
C SER A 439 -23.68 9.38 -5.86
N VAL A 440 -23.86 9.67 -4.57
CA VAL A 440 -25.09 9.35 -3.83
C VAL A 440 -26.24 10.26 -4.25
N ALA A 441 -26.00 11.54 -4.54
CA ALA A 441 -27.02 12.44 -5.04
C ALA A 441 -27.60 11.96 -6.39
N ARG A 442 -26.77 11.42 -7.29
CA ARG A 442 -27.20 10.81 -8.56
C ARG A 442 -28.04 9.55 -8.38
N GLU A 443 -27.79 8.78 -7.32
CA GLU A 443 -28.57 7.58 -6.97
C GLU A 443 -29.91 7.89 -6.28
N ILE A 444 -30.07 9.10 -5.73
CA ILE A 444 -31.28 9.57 -5.04
C ILE A 444 -32.16 10.42 -5.97
N MET A 445 -31.54 11.26 -6.81
CA MET A 445 -32.17 12.27 -7.66
C MET A 445 -31.72 12.12 -9.13
N PRO A 446 -31.92 10.96 -9.78
CA PRO A 446 -31.41 10.69 -11.12
C PRO A 446 -32.04 11.58 -12.21
N SER A 447 -33.22 12.16 -11.98
CA SER A 447 -33.85 13.09 -12.93
C SER A 447 -33.19 14.47 -12.94
N GLU A 448 -32.66 14.92 -11.79
CA GLU A 448 -31.96 16.20 -11.64
C GLU A 448 -30.46 16.07 -11.90
N PHE A 449 -29.85 14.96 -11.48
CA PHE A 449 -28.41 14.69 -11.60
C PHE A 449 -28.17 13.39 -12.39
N PRO A 450 -28.10 13.46 -13.74
CA PRO A 450 -27.84 12.28 -14.56
C PRO A 450 -26.45 11.69 -14.30
N ALA A 451 -26.34 10.37 -14.52
CA ALA A 451 -25.11 9.60 -14.26
C ALA A 451 -23.96 9.92 -15.25
N GLU A 452 -24.26 10.37 -16.46
CA GLU A 452 -23.25 10.60 -17.51
C GLU A 452 -22.72 12.05 -17.56
N ASP A 453 -21.56 12.19 -18.21
CA ASP A 453 -20.91 13.37 -18.81
C ASP A 453 -19.53 13.77 -18.26
N TRP A 454 -19.44 14.31 -17.04
CA TRP A 454 -18.24 15.04 -16.59
C TRP A 454 -17.00 14.18 -16.22
N GLU A 455 -17.17 12.89 -15.93
CA GLU A 455 -16.04 11.99 -15.61
C GLU A 455 -15.31 11.44 -16.85
N THR A 456 -15.80 11.73 -18.06
CA THR A 456 -15.28 11.16 -19.30
C THR A 456 -14.30 12.09 -20.03
N ALA A 457 -13.47 11.52 -20.91
CA ALA A 457 -12.59 12.27 -21.80
C ALA A 457 -13.33 13.18 -22.81
N ALA A 458 -14.66 13.14 -22.86
CA ALA A 458 -15.48 14.06 -23.65
C ALA A 458 -15.57 15.46 -23.02
N PHE A 459 -15.59 15.57 -21.68
CA PHE A 459 -15.69 16.86 -20.98
C PHE A 459 -14.52 17.81 -21.30
N VAL A 460 -13.30 17.28 -21.41
CA VAL A 460 -12.09 18.05 -21.80
C VAL A 460 -12.18 18.62 -23.23
N ARG A 461 -13.18 18.20 -24.02
CA ARG A 461 -13.48 18.68 -25.37
C ARG A 461 -14.78 19.48 -25.48
N SER A 462 -15.49 19.72 -24.36
CA SER A 462 -16.73 20.50 -24.36
C SER A 462 -16.45 21.99 -24.61
N GLU A 463 -17.42 22.69 -25.21
CA GLU A 463 -17.31 24.15 -25.40
C GLU A 463 -17.27 24.90 -24.06
N GLU A 464 -17.95 24.39 -23.04
CA GLU A 464 -17.90 24.92 -21.66
C GLU A 464 -16.48 24.87 -21.09
N PHE A 465 -15.82 23.71 -21.16
CA PHE A 465 -14.46 23.53 -20.65
C PHE A 465 -13.45 24.44 -21.37
N LEU A 466 -13.57 24.55 -22.70
CA LEU A 466 -12.72 25.45 -23.51
C LEU A 466 -12.93 26.92 -23.12
N THR A 467 -14.18 27.33 -22.84
CA THR A 467 -14.51 28.71 -22.44
C THR A 467 -13.93 29.07 -21.07
N GLU A 468 -14.08 28.21 -20.06
CA GLU A 468 -13.48 28.45 -18.74
C GLU A 468 -11.94 28.37 -18.78
N LYS A 469 -11.39 27.46 -19.58
CA LYS A 469 -9.94 27.39 -19.84
C LYS A 469 -9.39 28.72 -20.39
N ASP A 470 -10.00 29.26 -21.44
CA ASP A 470 -9.52 30.49 -22.07
C ASP A 470 -9.69 31.71 -21.14
N LYS A 471 -10.77 31.74 -20.35
CA LYS A 471 -11.01 32.73 -19.29
C LYS A 471 -9.95 32.68 -18.18
N LYS A 472 -9.54 31.50 -17.71
CA LYS A 472 -8.46 31.32 -16.73
C LYS A 472 -7.10 31.76 -17.31
N ILE A 473 -6.80 31.35 -18.55
CA ILE A 473 -5.56 31.74 -19.24
C ILE A 473 -5.49 33.26 -19.46
N ALA A 474 -6.61 33.90 -19.83
CA ALA A 474 -6.69 35.36 -19.93
C ALA A 474 -6.46 36.05 -18.58
N GLY A 475 -7.05 35.52 -17.50
CA GLY A 475 -6.81 35.98 -16.13
C GLY A 475 -5.34 35.87 -15.71
N TRP A 476 -4.68 34.75 -16.01
CA TRP A 476 -3.25 34.56 -15.72
C TRP A 476 -2.33 35.47 -16.53
N LYS A 477 -2.65 35.70 -17.82
CA LYS A 477 -1.90 36.67 -18.65
C LYS A 477 -2.05 38.09 -18.09
N GLN A 478 -3.26 38.47 -17.68
CA GLN A 478 -3.52 39.75 -17.03
C GLN A 478 -2.80 39.87 -15.67
N GLN A 479 -2.68 38.77 -14.91
CA GLN A 479 -1.93 38.73 -13.66
C GLN A 479 -0.41 38.85 -13.88
N ALA A 480 0.15 38.15 -14.87
CA ALA A 480 1.57 38.24 -15.23
C ALA A 480 1.93 39.66 -15.72
N GLU A 481 1.08 40.27 -16.55
CA GLU A 481 1.23 41.65 -17.01
C GLU A 481 1.16 42.66 -15.83
N GLN A 482 0.31 42.41 -14.83
CA GLN A 482 0.25 43.20 -13.59
C GLN A 482 1.44 42.97 -12.65
N ALA A 483 2.05 41.79 -12.67
CA ALA A 483 3.23 41.44 -11.88
C ALA A 483 4.54 41.93 -12.53
N GLY A 484 4.52 42.24 -13.83
CA GLY A 484 5.73 42.52 -14.61
C GLY A 484 6.55 41.27 -14.94
N GLU A 485 5.91 40.09 -14.90
CA GLU A 485 6.53 38.80 -15.19
C GLU A 485 6.27 38.35 -16.63
N ASP A 486 7.22 37.60 -17.21
CA ASP A 486 7.05 36.98 -18.51
C ASP A 486 6.24 35.69 -18.38
N TYR A 487 4.96 35.75 -18.77
CA TYR A 487 4.03 34.61 -18.75
C TYR A 487 4.60 33.35 -19.42
N SER A 488 5.43 33.49 -20.46
CA SER A 488 5.99 32.35 -21.20
C SER A 488 6.90 31.45 -20.34
N GLN A 489 7.45 31.97 -19.24
CA GLN A 489 8.29 31.21 -18.32
C GLN A 489 7.46 30.38 -17.32
N ARG A 490 6.23 30.81 -17.00
CA ARG A 490 5.33 30.15 -16.05
C ARG A 490 4.16 29.40 -16.71
N GLU A 491 3.96 29.56 -18.02
CA GLU A 491 2.88 28.91 -18.80
C GLU A 491 2.87 27.39 -18.61
N GLY A 492 4.05 26.74 -18.60
CA GLY A 492 4.15 25.30 -18.37
C GLY A 492 3.77 24.84 -16.97
N GLU A 493 3.97 25.68 -15.94
CA GLU A 493 3.60 25.37 -14.55
C GLU A 493 2.10 25.59 -14.32
N LEU A 494 1.58 26.72 -14.82
CA LEU A 494 0.17 27.10 -14.68
C LEU A 494 -0.75 26.16 -15.46
N THR A 495 -0.39 25.80 -16.70
CA THR A 495 -1.25 24.93 -17.53
C THR A 495 -1.22 23.46 -17.13
N ALA A 496 -0.18 22.99 -16.41
CA ALA A 496 -0.03 21.59 -16.01
C ALA A 496 -1.23 21.05 -15.20
N ASN A 497 -1.82 21.86 -14.32
CA ASN A 497 -2.93 21.46 -13.44
C ASN A 497 -4.29 22.09 -13.84
N LEU A 498 -4.38 22.78 -14.97
CA LEU A 498 -5.57 23.57 -15.35
C LEU A 498 -6.85 22.71 -15.50
N ILE A 499 -6.72 21.49 -16.02
CA ILE A 499 -7.85 20.55 -16.14
C ILE A 499 -8.39 20.19 -14.75
N ASP A 500 -7.49 19.87 -13.81
CA ASP A 500 -7.81 19.52 -12.43
C ASP A 500 -8.43 20.70 -11.65
N ILE A 501 -7.98 21.93 -11.91
CA ILE A 501 -8.53 23.15 -11.28
C ILE A 501 -9.98 23.38 -11.72
N ILE A 502 -10.23 23.41 -13.04
CA ILE A 502 -11.59 23.60 -13.58
C ILE A 502 -12.51 22.45 -13.12
N ARG A 503 -12.01 21.22 -13.10
CA ARG A 503 -12.75 20.07 -12.57
C ARG A 503 -13.17 20.26 -11.11
N ARG A 504 -12.27 20.69 -10.22
CA ARG A 504 -12.60 20.88 -8.79
C ARG A 504 -13.61 22.01 -8.58
N GLU A 505 -13.47 23.11 -9.29
CA GLU A 505 -14.44 24.21 -9.23
C GLU A 505 -15.84 23.74 -9.67
N LYS A 506 -15.93 22.86 -10.68
CA LYS A 506 -17.18 22.21 -11.11
C LYS A 506 -17.71 21.18 -10.11
N GLU A 507 -16.84 20.36 -9.50
CA GLU A 507 -17.22 19.44 -8.41
C GLU A 507 -17.80 20.22 -7.21
N GLU A 508 -17.25 21.40 -6.89
CA GLU A 508 -17.75 22.29 -5.84
C GLU A 508 -19.08 22.96 -6.20
N GLU A 509 -19.22 23.53 -7.41
CA GLU A 509 -20.49 24.08 -7.93
C GLU A 509 -21.63 23.05 -7.80
N MET A 510 -21.39 21.82 -8.25
CA MET A 510 -22.37 20.73 -8.22
C MET A 510 -22.74 20.32 -6.79
N VAL A 511 -21.78 20.28 -5.86
CA VAL A 511 -22.08 19.99 -4.45
C VAL A 511 -22.95 21.08 -3.80
N GLN A 512 -22.75 22.36 -4.16
CA GLN A 512 -23.62 23.44 -3.67
C GLN A 512 -25.04 23.32 -4.26
N GLU A 513 -25.17 22.94 -5.53
CA GLU A 513 -26.47 22.67 -6.14
C GLU A 513 -27.18 21.48 -5.48
N ILE A 514 -26.47 20.38 -5.24
CA ILE A 514 -26.98 19.22 -4.49
C ILE A 514 -27.48 19.63 -3.10
N TYR A 515 -26.73 20.45 -2.35
CA TYR A 515 -27.18 20.95 -1.04
C TYR A 515 -28.45 21.80 -1.14
N LEU A 516 -28.55 22.67 -2.15
CA LEU A 516 -29.74 23.48 -2.38
C LEU A 516 -30.98 22.62 -2.68
N LYS A 517 -30.81 21.55 -3.48
CA LYS A 517 -31.88 20.60 -3.82
C LYS A 517 -32.29 19.72 -2.64
N LEU A 518 -31.31 19.25 -1.88
CA LEU A 518 -31.52 18.50 -0.64
C LEU A 518 -32.34 19.29 0.39
N ASP A 519 -32.08 20.59 0.52
CA ASP A 519 -32.82 21.49 1.41
C ASP A 519 -34.23 21.86 0.87
N GLN A 520 -34.44 21.82 -0.46
CA GLN A 520 -35.76 22.03 -1.08
C GLN A 520 -36.68 20.81 -0.89
N ASN A 521 -36.14 19.60 -1.05
CA ASN A 521 -36.90 18.35 -1.12
C ASN A 521 -36.83 17.53 0.19
N GLU A 522 -36.37 18.13 1.29
CA GLU A 522 -36.08 17.47 2.57
C GLU A 522 -37.23 16.59 3.09
N VAL A 523 -38.48 17.04 2.95
CA VAL A 523 -39.66 16.34 3.49
C VAL A 523 -39.92 15.03 2.72
N GLU A 524 -39.88 15.06 1.39
CA GLU A 524 -40.16 13.90 0.54
C GLU A 524 -39.05 12.87 0.62
N LEU A 525 -37.79 13.33 0.70
CA LEU A 525 -36.61 12.46 0.88
C LEU A 525 -36.59 11.76 2.24
N ARG A 526 -36.99 12.44 3.33
CA ARG A 526 -37.14 11.82 4.66
C ARG A 526 -38.24 10.76 4.73
N LEU A 527 -39.23 10.83 3.83
CA LEU A 527 -40.34 9.87 3.71
C LEU A 527 -40.06 8.73 2.70
N GLY A 528 -38.98 8.84 1.92
CA GLY A 528 -38.65 7.92 0.82
C GLY A 528 -39.58 8.07 -0.40
N GLU A 529 -40.32 9.17 -0.51
CA GLU A 529 -41.38 9.39 -1.50
C GLU A 529 -40.93 10.21 -2.72
N TYR A 530 -39.69 10.71 -2.71
CA TYR A 530 -39.11 11.47 -3.81
C TYR A 530 -38.93 10.59 -5.06
N GLU A 531 -39.35 11.11 -6.23
CA GLU A 531 -39.38 10.40 -7.53
C GLU A 531 -40.11 9.02 -7.51
N LEU A 532 -40.92 8.72 -6.49
CA LEU A 532 -41.64 7.46 -6.39
C LEU A 532 -42.80 7.39 -7.40
N ASP A 533 -42.62 6.59 -8.47
CA ASP A 533 -43.75 6.10 -9.26
C ASP A 533 -44.26 4.76 -8.67
N PRO A 534 -45.49 4.73 -8.09
CA PRO A 534 -46.12 3.51 -7.57
C PRO A 534 -46.82 2.68 -8.65
N SER A 535 -46.83 3.12 -9.92
CA SER A 535 -47.61 2.50 -11.00
C SER A 535 -47.10 1.10 -11.37
N GLY A 536 -47.76 0.06 -10.86
CA GLY A 536 -47.51 -1.33 -11.25
C GLY A 536 -46.43 -2.08 -10.44
N LYS A 537 -46.05 -1.54 -9.27
CA LYS A 537 -45.21 -2.22 -8.27
C LYS A 537 -46.08 -2.89 -7.19
N SER A 538 -45.54 -3.86 -6.46
CA SER A 538 -46.19 -4.40 -5.26
C SER A 538 -45.97 -3.47 -4.05
N ASP A 539 -46.77 -3.64 -2.99
CA ASP A 539 -46.60 -2.88 -1.75
C ASP A 539 -45.22 -3.12 -1.12
N ASP A 540 -44.72 -4.37 -1.19
CA ASP A 540 -43.39 -4.76 -0.71
C ASP A 540 -42.26 -4.05 -1.50
N ASP A 541 -42.36 -3.96 -2.84
CA ASP A 541 -41.39 -3.24 -3.68
C ASP A 541 -41.36 -1.73 -3.36
N ILE A 542 -42.51 -1.16 -2.95
CA ILE A 542 -42.63 0.25 -2.57
C ILE A 542 -42.02 0.49 -1.19
N GLU A 543 -42.19 -0.43 -0.24
CA GLU A 543 -41.57 -0.35 1.09
C GLU A 543 -40.05 -0.50 0.98
N GLU A 544 -39.54 -1.46 0.22
CA GLU A 544 -38.10 -1.63 -0.03
C GLU A 544 -37.48 -0.38 -0.69
N PHE A 545 -38.13 0.20 -1.72
CA PHE A 545 -37.65 1.42 -2.35
C PHE A 545 -37.59 2.60 -1.36
N LYS A 546 -38.60 2.74 -0.47
CA LYS A 546 -38.63 3.79 0.56
C LYS A 546 -37.50 3.61 1.58
N GLU A 547 -37.22 2.39 2.02
CA GLU A 547 -36.09 2.11 2.92
C GLU A 547 -34.75 2.43 2.25
N GLN A 548 -34.54 2.00 1.00
CA GLN A 548 -33.31 2.30 0.24
C GLN A 548 -33.11 3.81 0.01
N GLN A 549 -34.16 4.54 -0.41
CA GLN A 549 -34.14 6.01 -0.55
C GLN A 549 -33.73 6.69 0.75
N LYS A 550 -34.37 6.30 1.86
CA LYS A 550 -34.13 6.87 3.18
C LYS A 550 -32.70 6.60 3.68
N ALA A 551 -32.20 5.37 3.52
CA ALA A 551 -30.83 5.02 3.88
C ALA A 551 -29.80 5.85 3.10
N ARG A 552 -30.01 6.04 1.78
CA ARG A 552 -29.16 6.91 0.95
C ARG A 552 -29.24 8.37 1.38
N TYR A 553 -30.42 8.89 1.72
CA TYR A 553 -30.60 10.25 2.24
C TYR A 553 -29.87 10.47 3.58
N GLU A 554 -29.99 9.54 4.53
CA GLU A 554 -29.28 9.58 5.81
C GLU A 554 -27.75 9.56 5.59
N HIS A 555 -27.29 8.73 4.67
CA HIS A 555 -25.89 8.69 4.26
C HIS A 555 -25.40 10.00 3.61
N LEU A 556 -26.19 10.62 2.74
CA LEU A 556 -25.88 11.91 2.11
C LEU A 556 -25.78 13.05 3.15
N GLN A 557 -26.70 13.09 4.12
CA GLN A 557 -26.65 14.05 5.23
C GLN A 557 -25.42 13.83 6.13
N TYR A 558 -24.99 12.58 6.33
CA TYR A 558 -23.79 12.28 7.09
C TYR A 558 -22.51 12.74 6.36
N LEU A 559 -22.41 12.52 5.04
CA LEU A 559 -21.33 13.07 4.20
C LEU A 559 -21.31 14.61 4.23
N ARG A 560 -22.47 15.26 4.10
CA ARG A 560 -22.61 16.72 4.22
C ARG A 560 -22.10 17.23 5.56
N GLY A 561 -22.47 16.56 6.66
CA GLY A 561 -22.01 16.89 8.01
C GLY A 561 -20.49 16.87 8.15
N GLN A 562 -19.81 15.88 7.55
CA GLN A 562 -18.33 15.82 7.53
C GLN A 562 -17.70 16.92 6.67
N ALA A 563 -18.25 17.16 5.48
CA ALA A 563 -17.78 18.21 4.58
C ALA A 563 -17.85 19.59 5.26
N GLN A 564 -18.89 19.82 6.07
CA GLN A 564 -19.12 21.07 6.82
C GLN A 564 -18.31 21.22 8.14
N MET A 565 -17.59 20.20 8.62
CA MET A 565 -16.82 20.33 9.86
C MET A 565 -15.65 21.33 9.74
N ASP A 566 -15.64 22.36 10.60
CA ASP A 566 -14.61 23.42 10.68
C ASP A 566 -13.17 22.92 10.95
N THR A 567 -13.02 21.70 11.46
CA THR A 567 -11.74 21.10 11.82
C THR A 567 -11.55 19.76 11.11
N LEU A 568 -10.37 19.58 10.51
CA LEU A 568 -9.87 18.27 10.09
C LEU A 568 -9.85 17.33 11.30
N PRO A 569 -10.32 16.07 11.17
CA PRO A 569 -10.20 15.08 12.22
C PRO A 569 -8.72 14.72 12.46
N GLY A 570 -8.36 14.49 13.71
CA GLY A 570 -6.99 14.13 14.11
C GLY A 570 -6.07 15.30 14.48
N HIS A 571 -4.94 14.97 15.09
CA HIS A 571 -3.91 15.94 15.48
C HIS A 571 -2.85 16.06 14.38
N LEU A 572 -3.02 17.07 13.52
CA LEU A 572 -2.08 17.34 12.44
C LEU A 572 -0.73 17.83 13.00
N SER A 573 0.34 17.13 12.64
CA SER A 573 1.73 17.52 12.92
C SER A 573 2.39 18.03 11.64
N PHE A 574 3.48 18.78 11.76
CA PHE A 574 4.21 19.32 10.61
C PHE A 574 5.67 18.86 10.64
N TRP A 575 6.09 18.04 9.69
CA TRP A 575 7.50 17.69 9.51
C TRP A 575 8.22 18.78 8.74
N VAL A 576 9.36 19.25 9.26
CA VAL A 576 10.07 20.41 8.70
C VAL A 576 11.49 20.06 8.30
N ARG A 577 11.81 20.24 7.01
CA ARG A 577 13.13 19.99 6.41
C ARG A 577 13.86 21.32 6.11
N PRO A 578 14.99 21.64 6.78
CA PRO A 578 15.71 22.91 6.59
C PRO A 578 16.47 23.02 5.25
N GLN A 579 16.37 24.17 4.56
CA GLN A 579 16.88 24.39 3.19
C GLN A 579 18.03 25.40 3.08
N GLU A 580 17.91 26.60 3.64
CA GLU A 580 19.00 27.57 3.86
C GLU A 580 18.83 28.18 5.26
N GLY A 581 19.92 28.67 5.88
CA GLY A 581 19.87 29.15 7.27
C GLY A 581 19.81 28.02 8.33
N THR A 582 19.51 28.40 9.57
CA THR A 582 19.34 27.48 10.72
C THR A 582 17.91 27.52 11.23
N VAL A 583 17.28 26.33 11.31
CA VAL A 583 15.96 26.14 11.93
C VAL A 583 16.15 25.49 13.30
N ARG A 584 15.45 25.97 14.31
CA ARG A 584 15.39 25.39 15.65
C ARG A 584 13.93 25.16 16.06
N LYS A 585 13.71 24.22 16.97
CA LYS A 585 12.40 23.88 17.53
C LYS A 585 12.49 23.85 19.05
N LEU A 586 11.50 24.42 19.73
CA LEU A 586 11.37 24.24 21.18
C LEU A 586 11.15 22.75 21.52
N ASN A 587 12.04 22.14 22.30
CA ASN A 587 11.80 20.82 22.90
C ASN A 587 11.04 20.98 24.22
N ARG A 588 9.78 20.48 24.24
CA ARG A 588 8.89 20.52 25.41
C ARG A 588 9.44 19.85 26.68
N ARG A 589 10.36 18.89 26.57
CA ARG A 589 10.92 18.17 27.73
C ARG A 589 12.07 18.92 28.41
N THR A 590 12.83 19.71 27.65
CA THR A 590 14.02 20.42 28.13
C THR A 590 13.81 21.93 28.23
N GLY A 591 12.78 22.47 27.58
CA GLY A 591 12.52 23.91 27.49
C GLY A 591 13.54 24.67 26.64
N GLN A 592 14.35 23.97 25.85
CA GLN A 592 15.42 24.54 25.04
C GLN A 592 15.15 24.38 23.55
N ASP A 593 15.69 25.31 22.75
CA ASP A 593 15.61 25.30 21.29
C ASP A 593 16.65 24.32 20.72
N GLU A 594 16.18 23.17 20.22
CA GLU A 594 17.02 22.18 19.55
C GLU A 594 17.13 22.51 18.04
N PRO A 595 18.34 22.51 17.47
CA PRO A 595 18.53 22.76 16.05
C PRO A 595 18.00 21.58 15.22
N ILE A 596 17.07 21.86 14.30
CA ILE A 596 16.66 20.90 13.29
C ILE A 596 17.82 20.74 12.30
N SER A 597 18.44 19.56 12.30
CA SER A 597 19.55 19.26 11.39
C SER A 597 19.06 18.77 10.03
N ARG A 598 19.85 19.05 8.98
CA ARG A 598 19.69 18.39 7.68
C ARG A 598 20.13 16.93 7.78
N GLY A 599 19.45 16.06 7.04
CA GLY A 599 19.81 14.65 6.97
C GLY A 599 21.26 14.46 6.55
N SER A 600 21.99 13.62 7.30
CA SER A 600 23.42 13.39 7.08
C SER A 600 23.64 12.61 5.80
N SER A 601 24.49 13.10 4.89
CA SER A 601 24.86 12.38 3.67
C SER A 601 25.49 11.02 3.97
N ALA A 602 26.17 10.86 5.12
CA ALA A 602 26.69 9.58 5.56
C ALA A 602 25.56 8.64 6.03
N ALA A 603 24.54 9.16 6.71
CA ALA A 603 23.36 8.38 7.08
C ALA A 603 22.55 7.99 5.83
N LYS A 604 22.37 8.88 4.85
CA LYS A 604 21.78 8.55 3.53
C LYS A 604 22.55 7.44 2.82
N PHE A 605 23.89 7.51 2.80
CA PHE A 605 24.72 6.48 2.17
C PHE A 605 24.61 5.12 2.89
N LEU A 606 24.64 5.11 4.23
CA LEU A 606 24.43 3.89 5.02
C LEU A 606 23.00 3.32 4.86
N TYR A 607 21.99 4.20 4.77
CA TYR A 607 20.60 3.83 4.55
C TYR A 607 20.40 3.17 3.18
N VAL A 608 21.08 3.65 2.13
CA VAL A 608 21.04 3.03 0.79
C VAL A 608 21.85 1.72 0.71
N LEU A 609 22.89 1.55 1.53
CA LEU A 609 23.67 0.31 1.60
C LEU A 609 22.96 -0.82 2.34
N LEU A 610 22.16 -0.49 3.36
CA LEU A 610 21.30 -1.47 4.02
C LEU A 610 20.08 -1.76 3.13
N PRO A 611 19.75 -3.05 2.92
CA PRO A 611 18.54 -3.40 2.18
C PRO A 611 17.34 -3.09 3.09
N ASN A 612 16.50 -2.13 2.71
CA ASN A 612 15.28 -1.86 3.46
C ASN A 612 14.28 -2.98 3.18
N TRP A 613 14.09 -3.87 4.17
CA TRP A 613 13.18 -5.00 4.06
C TRP A 613 11.70 -4.61 4.17
N GLN A 614 11.40 -3.43 4.72
CA GLN A 614 10.05 -2.89 4.83
C GLN A 614 9.46 -2.58 3.44
N LEU A 615 10.29 -2.32 2.42
CA LEU A 615 9.88 -2.21 1.01
C LEU A 615 9.27 -3.49 0.42
N PHE A 616 9.48 -4.64 1.06
CA PHE A 616 8.91 -5.93 0.63
C PHE A 616 7.80 -6.42 1.57
N TRP A 617 7.44 -5.60 2.57
CA TRP A 617 6.63 -5.98 3.71
C TRP A 617 5.57 -4.90 3.97
N LEU A 618 4.47 -5.00 3.25
CA LEU A 618 3.45 -3.96 3.14
C LEU A 618 2.07 -4.44 3.61
N SER A 619 1.99 -5.18 4.72
CA SER A 619 0.70 -5.37 5.44
C SER A 619 0.06 -4.00 5.69
N ASP A 620 0.84 -3.06 6.23
CA ASP A 620 0.41 -1.71 6.61
C ASP A 620 0.12 -0.78 5.43
N ALA A 621 0.47 -1.15 4.19
CA ALA A 621 0.08 -0.41 2.97
C ALA A 621 -0.90 -1.18 2.07
N VAL A 622 -1.33 -2.37 2.52
CA VAL A 622 -2.63 -2.96 2.16
C VAL A 622 -3.77 -2.34 3.00
N SER A 623 -3.44 -1.52 4.02
CA SER A 623 -4.44 -0.65 4.67
C SER A 623 -5.21 0.13 3.59
N PRO A 624 -6.54 0.03 3.54
CA PRO A 624 -7.31 0.64 2.47
C PRO A 624 -7.07 2.16 2.46
N GLU A 625 -6.84 2.75 1.29
CA GLU A 625 -6.63 4.20 1.08
C GLU A 625 -7.86 5.07 1.46
N GLU A 626 -8.86 4.44 2.08
CA GLU A 626 -10.20 4.91 2.37
C GLU A 626 -10.56 4.83 3.86
N GLU A 627 -9.69 4.33 4.74
CA GLU A 627 -9.96 4.12 6.18
C GLU A 627 -10.48 5.39 6.89
N GLU A 628 -9.99 6.57 6.51
CA GLU A 628 -10.40 7.88 7.06
C GLU A 628 -11.71 8.45 6.45
N LEU A 629 -12.26 7.84 5.39
CA LEU A 629 -13.51 8.26 4.74
C LEU A 629 -14.59 7.15 4.68
N LYS A 630 -14.25 5.89 4.97
CA LYS A 630 -15.17 4.73 4.91
C LYS A 630 -16.04 4.51 6.14
N VAL A 631 -15.76 5.19 7.25
CA VAL A 631 -16.67 5.22 8.42
C VAL A 631 -18.06 5.78 8.05
N LEU A 632 -18.19 6.39 6.87
CA LEU A 632 -19.39 7.10 6.43
C LEU A 632 -20.48 6.28 5.72
N ARG A 633 -20.12 5.25 4.94
CA ARG A 633 -21.07 4.56 4.04
C ARG A 633 -21.23 3.10 4.48
N GLN A 634 -22.40 2.76 5.04
CA GLN A 634 -22.70 1.40 5.52
C GLN A 634 -22.69 0.36 4.40
N ASP A 635 -23.06 0.76 3.18
CA ASP A 635 -23.06 -0.10 1.99
C ASP A 635 -21.94 0.31 1.00
N MET A 636 -20.71 -0.15 1.28
CA MET A 636 -19.59 -0.12 0.33
C MET A 636 -18.86 -1.46 0.33
N GLU A 637 -18.82 -2.12 -0.82
CA GLU A 637 -17.91 -3.24 -1.03
C GLU A 637 -16.46 -2.84 -0.69
N PHE A 638 -15.81 -3.67 0.13
CA PHE A 638 -14.42 -3.48 0.49
C PHE A 638 -13.51 -3.73 -0.73
N LYS A 639 -13.23 -2.67 -1.49
CA LYS A 639 -12.05 -2.62 -2.36
C LYS A 639 -10.79 -2.77 -1.50
N LYS A 640 -10.32 -4.03 -1.43
CA LYS A 640 -9.08 -4.45 -0.79
C LYS A 640 -7.91 -3.61 -1.31
N GLY A 641 -7.02 -3.18 -0.42
CA GLY A 641 -5.83 -2.42 -0.80
C GLY A 641 -4.88 -3.26 -1.64
N THR A 642 -4.94 -3.13 -2.97
CA THR A 642 -4.06 -3.90 -3.86
C THR A 642 -2.77 -3.15 -4.13
N VAL A 643 -1.63 -3.81 -3.89
CA VAL A 643 -0.31 -3.23 -4.22
C VAL A 643 -0.21 -3.02 -5.73
N SER A 644 -0.03 -1.77 -6.15
CA SER A 644 0.10 -1.41 -7.57
C SER A 644 1.28 -2.10 -8.24
N TRP A 645 1.06 -2.67 -9.43
CA TRP A 645 2.11 -3.27 -10.24
C TRP A 645 3.24 -2.29 -10.60
N SER A 646 2.99 -0.98 -10.62
CA SER A 646 4.03 0.04 -10.79
C SER A 646 5.05 0.02 -9.64
N TYR A 647 4.58 -0.19 -8.41
CA TYR A 647 5.44 -0.37 -7.24
C TYR A 647 6.27 -1.66 -7.36
N VAL A 648 5.63 -2.78 -7.70
CA VAL A 648 6.32 -4.08 -7.89
C VAL A 648 7.42 -3.98 -8.95
N LEU A 649 7.18 -3.30 -10.07
CA LEU A 649 8.19 -3.06 -11.11
C LEU A 649 9.32 -2.15 -10.63
N THR A 650 9.02 -1.11 -9.85
CA THR A 650 10.03 -0.21 -9.26
C THR A 650 10.93 -0.96 -8.27
N SER A 651 10.33 -1.78 -7.40
CA SER A 651 11.05 -2.64 -6.45
C SER A 651 11.90 -3.70 -7.16
N LEU A 652 11.47 -4.22 -8.32
CA LEU A 652 12.29 -5.11 -9.15
C LEU A 652 13.59 -4.42 -9.62
N PHE A 653 13.55 -3.15 -10.05
CA PHE A 653 14.76 -2.42 -10.44
C PHE A 653 15.72 -2.21 -9.26
N TYR A 654 15.20 -1.84 -8.09
CA TYR A 654 15.99 -1.74 -6.85
C TYR A 654 16.68 -3.07 -6.50
N VAL A 655 15.93 -4.18 -6.57
CA VAL A 655 16.40 -5.55 -6.31
C VAL A 655 17.49 -5.98 -7.29
N LEU A 656 17.28 -5.77 -8.59
CA LEU A 656 18.28 -6.11 -9.62
C LEU A 656 19.58 -5.33 -9.43
N PHE A 657 19.50 -4.05 -9.06
CA PHE A 657 20.66 -3.22 -8.74
C PHE A 657 21.40 -3.76 -7.50
N TYR A 658 20.69 -4.04 -6.41
CA TYR A 658 21.28 -4.53 -5.16
C TYR A 658 21.92 -5.92 -5.33
N VAL A 659 21.23 -6.84 -6.02
CA VAL A 659 21.74 -8.15 -6.40
C VAL A 659 23.00 -8.02 -7.25
N GLY A 660 23.00 -7.12 -8.24
CA GLY A 660 24.17 -6.83 -9.07
C GLY A 660 25.38 -6.37 -8.25
N LEU A 661 25.18 -5.42 -7.32
CA LEU A 661 26.20 -4.93 -6.41
C LEU A 661 26.77 -6.06 -5.53
N MET A 662 25.89 -6.87 -4.91
CA MET A 662 26.29 -7.98 -4.06
C MET A 662 27.05 -9.08 -4.84
N LEU A 663 26.64 -9.39 -6.07
CA LEU A 663 27.34 -10.35 -6.92
C LEU A 663 28.70 -9.83 -7.41
N CYS A 664 28.85 -8.54 -7.67
CA CYS A 664 30.15 -7.91 -7.93
C CYS A 664 31.08 -8.01 -6.71
N GLY A 665 30.57 -7.77 -5.50
CA GLY A 665 31.30 -7.99 -4.25
C GLY A 665 31.70 -9.46 -4.04
N ALA A 666 30.76 -10.39 -4.29
CA ALA A 666 30.99 -11.83 -4.24
C ALA A 666 32.09 -12.27 -5.22
N PHE A 667 32.07 -11.75 -6.44
CA PHE A 667 33.11 -12.01 -7.43
C PHE A 667 34.49 -11.53 -6.96
N TRP A 668 34.61 -10.29 -6.49
CA TRP A 668 35.88 -9.73 -5.97
C TRP A 668 36.43 -10.53 -4.78
N LEU A 669 35.55 -10.97 -3.87
CA LEU A 669 35.90 -11.85 -2.76
C LEU A 669 36.39 -13.23 -3.23
N PHE A 670 35.76 -13.80 -4.26
CA PHE A 670 36.05 -15.14 -4.78
C PHE A 670 37.27 -15.19 -5.72
N GLU A 671 37.54 -14.13 -6.47
CA GLU A 671 38.75 -14.01 -7.30
C GLU A 671 40.01 -13.99 -6.43
N LYS A 672 40.00 -13.18 -5.36
CA LYS A 672 41.08 -13.10 -4.38
C LYS A 672 41.20 -14.31 -3.45
N ARG A 673 40.42 -15.38 -3.65
CA ARG A 673 40.50 -16.59 -2.82
C ARG A 673 41.43 -17.59 -3.48
N GLU A 674 42.47 -17.96 -2.75
CA GLU A 674 43.28 -19.15 -3.05
C GLU A 674 42.43 -20.39 -2.80
N LEU A 675 42.37 -21.25 -3.82
CA LEU A 675 41.69 -22.54 -3.78
C LEU A 675 42.78 -23.61 -3.65
N SER A 676 43.36 -23.70 -2.46
CA SER A 676 44.37 -24.69 -2.05
C SER A 676 43.76 -25.81 -1.21
#